data_AF-A0A5C5V0G0-F1
#
_entry.id   AF-A0A5C5V0G0-F1
#
_cell.length_a   1.000
_cell.length_b   1.000
_cell.length_c   1.000
_cell.angle_alpha   90.00
_cell.angle_beta   90.00
_cell.angle_gamma   90.00
#
_symmetry.space_group_name_H-M   'P 1'
#
loop_
_entity.id
_entity.type
_entity.pdbx_description
1 polymer ?
#
loop_
_entity_poly.entity_id
_entity_poly.type
_entity_poly.pdbx_seq_one_letter_code
_entity_poly.pdbx_strand_id
1 'polypeptide(L)'
;MRRTWLWMPLIISLFASTAALSEEAKPAHADFTPEQIQFFENKVAPLLTKHCNECHSADSRKVEGGLILDNRASILAGGDSGPAVEPGSLDESILIEAVRYDEFGYQMPPKGKMSDEEIAIFEKWVADGMADPRGGEAITYVEKDPRDFWSFKHPQRHDPPQVKQADWPHSGVDNFILAKQEEKGLSPSPAADKQVLVRRLYFDLTGLPPTKEQIDAYVNDQDPKATEKLVDQLLASPHFGERWARHWLDVARYADTKGYVFQEDRAYAGAYKYRDWVVASLNADLPFNKFVQQQLAADRLPEAEQHLEALGYLTLGRRFLNRKHDILDDRIDVVSRGFLGLTVACARCHDHKFDPISQADYYSMYGVLNSTKEETPEGMPPILHDEKPHNVRIFKRGQPGNHGEVAKRQFLSVLTEEDKPMPLTDGSGRLQLARAIASTDNPLTARVFVNRVWGHLFGEGLVTTPSDFGVQGELPSHPELLDDMAVEFMQDGWSVKRLIRRLVLTATYQQASADRAECRAIDPTNIFLWRMNRRRLDFEASRDSLLVATGSLDETIGGPAVDITANPSPPRRTIYGHVDRQNLPGMFRTFDFAGPDSHCPVRPETSVPQQALFMLNSSFVLNQAEKLARDSANIADPRQRITQLYQQALGRNPSEEELTLAAKFVSNAPADPKPATPWLYGYGSRDAETGKVDKFTPYSHVSVDGKTWQADAELPNKVAGWSSLKANGGHPGGLKAAAIRRWVAPVAGEVSIEGTLRHKKKEGDGVFVSIIGPAGPVGNWKGHNSSPPTNVASVAVKQGDVIDFVCESGDSIAHDSFEWTVNLVMRGDQVRAWNSASDFNTQRPVDAWTQLSQVLLVSNEFHFVD
;
A
#
# COMPACT_ATOMS: atom_id res chain seq x y z
N MET A 1 -6.37 52.47 -61.96
CA MET A 1 -7.74 52.93 -62.30
C MET A 1 -8.47 53.21 -60.98
N ARG A 2 -8.48 54.48 -60.54
CA ARG A 2 -9.66 55.36 -60.35
C ARG A 2 -10.73 54.75 -59.42
N ARG A 3 -10.99 55.30 -58.23
CA ARG A 3 -11.64 56.61 -58.02
C ARG A 3 -11.21 57.34 -56.73
N THR A 4 -11.08 58.65 -56.89
CA THR A 4 -10.76 59.76 -55.99
C THR A 4 -11.99 60.59 -55.64
N TRP A 5 -12.09 61.16 -54.43
CA TRP A 5 -12.72 62.46 -54.08
C TRP A 5 -11.99 62.95 -52.79
N LEU A 6 -11.02 63.90 -52.80
CA LEU A 6 -11.11 65.39 -52.74
C LEU A 6 -12.09 65.85 -51.64
N TRP A 7 -11.76 66.70 -50.65
CA TRP A 7 -11.33 68.12 -50.73
C TRP A 7 -10.61 68.60 -49.43
N MET A 8 -9.69 69.55 -49.59
CA MET A 8 -9.09 70.51 -48.62
C MET A 8 -9.46 71.94 -49.16
N PRO A 9 -9.21 73.14 -48.55
CA PRO A 9 -8.56 73.51 -47.28
C PRO A 9 -9.10 74.79 -46.52
N LEU A 10 -8.38 75.16 -45.44
CA LEU A 10 -7.97 76.53 -44.96
C LEU A 10 -8.95 77.55 -44.34
N ILE A 11 -8.73 77.91 -43.05
CA ILE A 11 -8.76 79.27 -42.42
C ILE A 11 -7.84 79.20 -41.15
N ILE A 12 -6.57 79.65 -41.13
CA ILE A 12 -6.02 80.98 -40.69
C ILE A 12 -6.64 81.45 -39.34
N SER A 13 -5.97 81.58 -38.19
CA SER A 13 -4.98 82.63 -37.87
C SER A 13 -4.54 82.59 -36.39
N LEU A 14 -3.29 83.02 -36.19
CA LEU A 14 -2.67 83.80 -35.10
C LEU A 14 -2.39 83.23 -33.70
N PHE A 15 -1.08 83.16 -33.47
CA PHE A 15 -0.29 83.21 -32.24
C PHE A 15 -0.77 84.21 -31.17
N ALA A 16 -0.75 83.76 -29.92
CA ALA A 16 -0.30 84.57 -28.79
C ALA A 16 0.51 83.68 -27.82
N SER A 17 1.77 84.08 -27.62
CA SER A 17 2.71 83.45 -26.69
C SER A 17 2.30 83.70 -25.24
N THR A 18 2.11 82.64 -24.48
CA THR A 18 2.35 82.62 -23.04
C THR A 18 3.27 81.44 -22.75
N ALA A 19 4.49 81.76 -22.31
CA ALA A 19 5.39 80.78 -21.72
C ALA A 19 4.74 80.29 -20.42
N ALA A 20 3.98 79.21 -20.52
CA ALA A 20 3.62 78.40 -19.37
C ALA A 20 4.70 77.33 -19.25
N LEU A 21 5.41 77.37 -18.12
CA LEU A 21 6.26 76.29 -17.64
C LEU A 21 5.48 74.97 -17.79
N SER A 22 5.97 74.09 -18.66
CA SER A 22 5.52 72.70 -18.68
C SER A 22 6.04 72.07 -17.40
N GLU A 23 5.22 72.09 -16.36
CA GLU A 23 5.36 71.19 -15.25
C GLU A 23 5.04 69.80 -15.81
N GLU A 24 6.09 69.08 -16.22
CA GLU A 24 6.00 67.64 -16.46
C GLU A 24 5.41 67.02 -15.20
N ALA A 25 4.20 66.49 -15.31
CA ALA A 25 3.61 65.66 -14.28
C ALA A 25 4.52 64.45 -14.06
N LYS A 26 5.29 64.47 -12.98
CA LYS A 26 6.11 63.36 -12.52
C LYS A 26 5.25 62.10 -12.37
N PRO A 27 5.72 60.92 -12.81
CA PRO A 27 5.12 59.68 -12.37
C PRO A 27 5.34 59.54 -10.85
N ALA A 28 4.32 59.10 -10.12
CA ALA A 28 4.40 58.84 -8.69
C ALA A 28 5.18 57.54 -8.41
N HIS A 29 6.45 57.50 -8.78
CA HIS A 29 7.43 56.59 -8.19
C HIS A 29 8.13 57.39 -7.10
N ALA A 30 8.11 56.91 -5.86
CA ALA A 30 9.12 57.35 -4.90
C ALA A 30 10.49 56.96 -5.49
N ASP A 31 11.37 57.92 -5.74
CA ASP A 31 12.74 57.65 -6.20
C ASP A 31 13.50 56.94 -5.08
N PHE A 32 13.34 55.61 -4.98
CA PHE A 32 14.10 54.79 -4.06
C PHE A 32 15.57 54.79 -4.48
N THR A 33 16.45 54.91 -3.49
CA THR A 33 17.90 54.84 -3.73
C THR A 33 18.30 53.45 -4.24
N PRO A 34 19.36 53.34 -5.06
CA PRO A 34 19.88 52.04 -5.50
C PRO A 34 20.15 51.08 -4.33
N GLU A 35 20.58 51.61 -3.18
CA GLU A 35 20.85 50.84 -1.97
C GLU A 35 19.56 50.24 -1.37
N GLN A 36 18.45 50.97 -1.37
CA GLN A 36 17.16 50.47 -0.90
C GLN A 36 16.60 49.37 -1.82
N ILE A 37 16.72 49.55 -3.14
CA ILE A 37 16.31 48.54 -4.13
C ILE A 37 17.15 47.27 -3.94
N GLN A 38 18.48 47.42 -3.85
CA GLN A 38 19.40 46.30 -3.65
C GLN A 38 19.13 45.59 -2.31
N PHE A 39 18.77 46.32 -1.26
CA PHE A 39 18.38 45.72 0.02
C PHE A 39 17.10 44.90 -0.12
N PHE A 40 16.08 45.42 -0.80
CA PHE A 40 14.84 44.68 -1.05
C PHE A 40 15.10 43.37 -1.81
N GLU A 41 15.78 43.43 -2.95
CA GLU A 41 16.02 42.26 -3.82
C GLU A 41 16.85 41.18 -3.11
N ASN A 42 17.87 41.57 -2.35
CA ASN A 42 18.79 40.61 -1.73
C ASN A 42 18.34 40.12 -0.35
N LYS A 43 17.50 40.88 0.37
CA LYS A 43 17.15 40.59 1.77
C LYS A 43 15.67 40.38 1.99
N VAL A 44 14.80 41.21 1.42
CA VAL A 44 13.36 41.20 1.71
C VAL A 44 12.61 40.24 0.79
N ALA A 45 12.81 40.32 -0.52
CA ALA A 45 12.11 39.49 -1.50
C ALA A 45 12.29 37.97 -1.23
N PRO A 46 13.49 37.46 -0.90
CA PRO A 46 13.66 36.05 -0.55
C PRO A 46 12.85 35.63 0.68
N LEU A 47 12.69 36.52 1.68
CA LEU A 47 11.91 36.24 2.88
C LEU A 47 10.41 36.21 2.59
N LEU A 48 9.90 37.15 1.77
CA LEU A 48 8.51 37.12 1.30
C LEU A 48 8.20 35.82 0.56
N THR A 49 9.09 35.40 -0.36
CA THR A 49 8.93 34.12 -1.07
C THR A 49 8.96 32.92 -0.13
N LYS A 50 9.89 32.90 0.83
CA LYS A 50 10.08 31.77 1.75
C LYS A 50 8.97 31.64 2.80
N HIS A 51 8.42 32.76 3.28
CA HIS A 51 7.55 32.78 4.46
C HIS A 51 6.13 33.27 4.19
N CYS A 52 5.86 33.98 3.09
CA CYS A 52 4.61 34.72 2.92
C CYS A 52 3.84 34.35 1.64
N ASN A 53 4.52 34.25 0.49
CA ASN A 53 3.87 34.12 -0.82
C ASN A 53 3.09 32.80 -1.02
N GLU A 54 3.30 31.79 -0.18
CA GLU A 54 2.48 30.56 -0.18
C GLU A 54 0.99 30.88 0.06
N CYS A 55 0.69 31.90 0.87
CA CYS A 55 -0.67 32.30 1.26
C CYS A 55 -1.05 33.74 0.92
N HIS A 56 -0.10 34.58 0.51
CA HIS A 56 -0.32 36.02 0.25
C HIS A 56 0.18 36.47 -1.13
N SER A 57 -0.03 35.66 -2.16
CA SER A 57 0.28 35.96 -3.57
C SER A 57 -0.98 35.86 -4.43
N ALA A 58 -1.05 36.60 -5.53
CA ALA A 58 -2.17 36.51 -6.48
C ALA A 58 -2.26 35.12 -7.13
N ASP A 59 -1.12 34.44 -7.23
CA ASP A 59 -1.00 33.06 -7.73
C ASP A 59 -1.15 32.01 -6.62
N SER A 60 -1.35 32.41 -5.36
CA SER A 60 -1.59 31.46 -4.26
C SER A 60 -2.90 30.68 -4.50
N ARG A 61 -2.90 29.37 -4.19
CA ARG A 61 -4.12 28.53 -4.23
C ARG A 61 -5.24 29.11 -3.36
N LYS A 62 -4.88 29.80 -2.27
CA LYS A 62 -5.76 30.57 -1.41
C LYS A 62 -5.03 31.81 -0.88
N VAL A 63 -5.71 32.94 -0.87
CA VAL A 63 -5.21 34.20 -0.32
C VAL A 63 -5.80 34.38 1.08
N GLU A 64 -4.95 34.39 2.11
CA GLU A 64 -5.40 34.56 3.49
C GLU A 64 -5.59 36.05 3.83
N GLY A 65 -6.73 36.37 4.46
CA GLY A 65 -7.09 37.74 4.87
C GLY A 65 -7.15 38.75 3.72
N GLY A 66 -7.38 38.30 2.48
CA GLY A 66 -7.40 39.14 1.28
C GLY A 66 -6.08 39.83 0.94
N LEU A 67 -4.99 39.50 1.64
CA LEU A 67 -3.72 40.21 1.57
C LEU A 67 -2.81 39.66 0.46
N ILE A 68 -2.35 40.53 -0.44
CA ILE A 68 -1.42 40.22 -1.54
C ILE A 68 -0.11 40.99 -1.35
N LEU A 69 1.01 40.28 -1.35
CA LEU A 69 2.37 40.80 -1.12
C LEU A 69 3.26 40.79 -2.38
N ASP A 70 2.67 40.52 -3.54
CA ASP A 70 3.37 40.39 -4.83
C ASP A 70 4.00 41.69 -5.32
N ASN A 71 3.40 42.83 -4.97
CA ASN A 71 3.91 44.13 -5.33
C ASN A 71 3.59 45.20 -4.28
N ARG A 72 4.27 46.34 -4.40
CA ARG A 72 4.17 47.46 -3.48
C ARG A 72 2.75 48.01 -3.33
N ALA A 73 2.04 48.15 -4.44
CA ALA A 73 0.69 48.72 -4.45
C ALA A 73 -0.31 47.82 -3.70
N SER A 74 -0.18 46.50 -3.84
CA SER A 74 -0.99 45.51 -3.13
C SER A 74 -0.70 45.48 -1.62
N ILE A 75 0.57 45.57 -1.22
CA ILE A 75 0.96 45.62 0.20
C ILE A 75 0.35 46.84 0.91
N LEU A 76 0.36 47.99 0.23
CA LEU A 76 -0.23 49.22 0.74
C LEU A 76 -1.76 49.21 0.71
N ALA A 77 -2.36 48.60 -0.31
CA ALA A 77 -3.80 48.40 -0.35
C ALA A 77 -4.28 47.53 0.83
N GLY A 78 -3.44 46.56 1.22
CA GLY A 78 -3.70 45.70 2.37
C GLY A 78 -4.76 44.64 2.09
N GLY A 79 -5.25 44.04 3.17
CA GLY A 79 -6.28 43.00 3.14
C GLY A 79 -7.49 43.35 4.00
N ASP A 80 -8.20 42.34 4.48
CA ASP A 80 -9.40 42.47 5.31
C ASP A 80 -9.15 43.26 6.61
N SER A 81 -7.91 43.23 7.11
CA SER A 81 -7.46 43.95 8.30
C SER A 81 -6.94 45.37 8.03
N GLY A 82 -7.01 45.85 6.77
CA GLY A 82 -6.46 47.13 6.35
C GLY A 82 -5.05 47.04 5.76
N PRO A 83 -4.37 48.20 5.55
CA PRO A 83 -3.02 48.27 5.01
C PRO A 83 -2.03 47.38 5.78
N ALA A 84 -1.24 46.58 5.07
CA ALA A 84 -0.30 45.67 5.73
C ALA A 84 0.94 46.39 6.26
N VAL A 85 1.35 47.47 5.59
CA VAL A 85 2.51 48.28 5.97
C VAL A 85 2.16 49.75 5.83
N GLU A 86 2.52 50.53 6.85
CA GLU A 86 2.60 51.98 6.80
C GLU A 86 4.09 52.38 6.65
N PRO A 87 4.52 52.86 5.47
CA PRO A 87 5.92 53.17 5.22
C PRO A 87 6.52 54.15 6.23
N GLY A 88 7.61 53.76 6.88
CA GLY A 88 8.31 54.56 7.89
C GLY A 88 7.81 54.38 9.33
N SER A 89 6.73 53.61 9.55
CA SER A 89 6.11 53.41 10.87
C SER A 89 6.05 51.92 11.22
N LEU A 90 6.86 51.49 12.19
CA LEU A 90 6.87 50.09 12.64
C LEU A 90 5.61 49.75 13.45
N ASP A 91 5.20 50.66 14.32
CA ASP A 91 4.10 50.42 15.27
C ASP A 91 2.71 50.48 14.60
N GLU A 92 2.60 51.11 13.43
CA GLU A 92 1.37 51.17 12.63
C GLU A 92 1.34 50.11 11.50
N SER A 93 2.39 49.30 11.36
CA SER A 93 2.50 48.27 10.32
C SER A 93 2.08 46.89 10.86
N ILE A 94 0.90 46.43 10.45
CA ILE A 94 0.35 45.10 10.82
C ILE A 94 1.32 43.97 10.45
N LEU A 95 2.05 44.09 9.34
CA LEU A 95 3.06 43.10 8.93
C LEU A 95 4.16 42.96 9.98
N ILE A 96 4.60 44.05 10.62
CA ILE A 96 5.64 44.04 11.65
C ILE A 96 5.12 43.43 12.95
N GLU A 97 3.92 43.83 13.38
CA GLU A 97 3.21 43.21 14.51
C GLU A 97 3.08 41.68 14.30
N ALA A 98 2.71 41.27 13.09
CA ALA A 98 2.48 39.88 12.75
C ALA A 98 3.75 39.01 12.82
N VAL A 99 4.87 39.51 12.29
CA VAL A 99 6.16 38.76 12.30
C VAL A 99 6.84 38.77 13.67
N ARG A 100 6.55 39.75 14.53
CA ARG A 100 7.04 39.80 15.91
C ARG A 100 6.35 38.81 16.84
N TYR A 101 5.19 38.29 16.45
CA TYR A 101 4.32 37.49 17.30
C TYR A 101 3.91 38.25 18.56
N ASP A 102 3.45 39.49 18.39
CA ASP A 102 2.98 40.25 19.54
C ASP A 102 1.81 39.53 20.22
N GLU A 103 1.79 39.53 21.55
CA GLU A 103 0.93 38.65 22.37
C GLU A 103 -0.58 38.84 22.12
N PHE A 104 -0.95 40.01 21.60
CA PHE A 104 -2.33 40.39 21.28
C PHE A 104 -2.59 40.56 19.78
N GLY A 105 -1.58 40.32 18.94
CA GLY A 105 -1.61 40.51 17.49
C GLY A 105 -1.73 39.21 16.69
N TYR A 106 -1.72 39.34 15.36
CA TYR A 106 -1.60 38.18 14.48
C TYR A 106 -0.21 37.53 14.64
N GLN A 107 -0.09 36.23 14.38
CA GLN A 107 1.20 35.52 14.45
C GLN A 107 1.50 34.87 13.10
N MET A 108 2.45 35.43 12.36
CA MET A 108 2.85 34.95 11.02
C MET A 108 4.37 34.85 10.89
N PRO A 109 4.92 33.80 10.24
CA PRO A 109 4.22 32.75 9.50
C PRO A 109 3.77 31.58 10.38
N PRO A 110 2.63 30.91 10.08
CA PRO A 110 2.00 29.94 10.98
C PRO A 110 2.82 28.66 11.25
N LYS A 111 3.84 28.39 10.42
CA LYS A 111 4.76 27.25 10.57
C LYS A 111 5.83 27.49 11.64
N GLY A 112 5.93 28.70 12.20
CA GLY A 112 6.84 29.06 13.29
C GLY A 112 7.42 30.46 13.12
N LYS A 113 7.73 31.12 14.24
CA LYS A 113 8.29 32.48 14.26
C LYS A 113 9.64 32.51 13.50
N MET A 114 9.83 33.56 12.71
CA MET A 114 11.08 33.84 12.01
C MET A 114 12.21 34.14 13.00
N SER A 115 13.46 34.04 12.55
CA SER A 115 14.60 34.45 13.39
C SER A 115 14.60 35.97 13.64
N ASP A 116 15.17 36.40 14.76
CA ASP A 116 15.24 37.83 15.10
C ASP A 116 15.99 38.62 14.02
N GLU A 117 16.99 38.00 13.36
CA GLU A 117 17.70 38.60 12.22
C GLU A 117 16.80 38.81 10.99
N GLU A 118 15.91 37.86 10.69
CA GLU A 118 14.96 37.96 9.58
C GLU A 118 13.87 39.00 9.88
N ILE A 119 13.43 39.11 11.13
CA ILE A 119 12.47 40.15 11.57
C ILE A 119 13.11 41.54 11.45
N ALA A 120 14.36 41.70 11.89
CA ALA A 120 15.09 42.97 11.79
C ALA A 120 15.26 43.45 10.34
N ILE A 121 15.29 42.53 9.36
CA ILE A 121 15.31 42.87 7.93
C ILE A 121 13.98 43.53 7.51
N PHE A 122 12.84 42.98 7.92
CA PHE A 122 11.53 43.58 7.64
C PHE A 122 11.35 44.91 8.34
N GLU A 123 11.75 45.02 9.62
CA GLU A 123 11.70 46.28 10.36
C GLU A 123 12.53 47.36 9.66
N LYS A 124 13.77 47.05 9.28
CA LYS A 124 14.61 47.98 8.54
C LYS A 124 13.95 48.40 7.21
N TRP A 125 13.40 47.44 6.47
CA TRP A 125 12.76 47.73 5.20
C TRP A 125 11.54 48.65 5.33
N VAL A 126 10.68 48.41 6.33
CA VAL A 126 9.52 49.27 6.61
C VAL A 126 9.95 50.65 7.09
N ALA A 127 10.90 50.72 8.03
CA ALA A 127 11.45 51.98 8.54
C ALA A 127 12.10 52.83 7.44
N ASP A 128 12.75 52.19 6.46
CA ASP A 128 13.37 52.85 5.30
C ASP A 128 12.37 53.17 4.17
N GLY A 129 11.05 53.16 4.45
CA GLY A 129 10.02 53.60 3.52
C GLY A 129 9.48 52.54 2.57
N MET A 130 9.77 51.26 2.83
CA MET A 130 9.26 50.10 2.08
C MET A 130 9.53 50.18 0.58
N ALA A 131 10.81 50.24 0.22
CA ALA A 131 11.24 50.22 -1.18
C ALA A 131 10.95 48.85 -1.81
N ASP A 132 10.23 48.84 -2.93
CA ASP A 132 9.88 47.62 -3.65
C ASP A 132 9.80 47.92 -5.16
N PRO A 133 10.72 47.36 -5.97
CA PRO A 133 10.84 47.63 -7.40
C PRO A 133 9.87 46.80 -8.26
N ARG A 134 9.09 45.87 -7.68
CA ARG A 134 8.27 44.91 -8.45
C ARG A 134 7.17 45.54 -9.31
N GLY A 135 6.85 46.82 -9.10
CA GLY A 135 5.95 47.61 -9.96
C GLY A 135 4.51 47.06 -10.07
N GLY A 136 3.67 47.69 -10.88
CA GLY A 136 2.29 47.24 -11.13
C GLY A 136 1.22 47.93 -10.28
N GLU A 137 -0.04 47.71 -10.66
CA GLU A 137 -1.21 48.21 -9.93
C GLU A 137 -1.53 47.32 -8.73
N ALA A 138 -2.28 47.86 -7.76
CA ALA A 138 -2.75 47.09 -6.62
C ALA A 138 -3.65 45.96 -7.10
N ILE A 139 -3.30 44.73 -6.73
CA ILE A 139 -4.09 43.54 -7.02
C ILE A 139 -5.09 43.39 -5.88
N THR A 140 -6.34 43.76 -6.11
CA THR A 140 -7.42 43.46 -5.17
C THR A 140 -7.80 41.99 -5.29
N TYR A 141 -7.68 41.23 -4.20
CA TYR A 141 -8.19 39.87 -4.17
C TYR A 141 -9.72 39.91 -4.30
N VAL A 142 -10.23 39.23 -5.32
CA VAL A 142 -11.64 38.91 -5.44
C VAL A 142 -11.79 37.48 -4.96
N GLU A 143 -12.54 37.28 -3.87
CA GLU A 143 -12.85 35.95 -3.36
C GLU A 143 -13.59 35.16 -4.44
N LYS A 144 -12.91 34.15 -5.00
CA LYS A 144 -13.51 33.22 -5.96
C LYS A 144 -14.44 32.30 -5.17
N ASP A 145 -15.65 32.07 -5.66
CA ASP A 145 -16.52 31.05 -5.06
C ASP A 145 -15.77 29.71 -5.14
N PRO A 146 -15.53 29.02 -4.01
CA PRO A 146 -14.88 27.71 -4.04
C PRO A 146 -15.64 26.69 -4.91
N ARG A 147 -16.93 26.87 -5.20
CA ARG A 147 -17.71 26.10 -6.19
C ARG A 147 -17.25 26.32 -7.64
N ASP A 148 -16.40 27.31 -7.90
CA ASP A 148 -15.72 27.51 -9.18
C ASP A 148 -14.49 26.63 -9.37
N PHE A 149 -14.10 25.87 -8.35
CA PHE A 149 -13.01 24.91 -8.47
C PHE A 149 -13.33 23.80 -9.49
N TRP A 150 -12.32 23.38 -10.26
CA TRP A 150 -12.47 22.55 -11.46
C TRP A 150 -13.26 21.25 -11.21
N SER A 151 -13.07 20.63 -10.04
CA SER A 151 -13.66 19.34 -9.69
C SER A 151 -15.15 19.43 -9.35
N PHE A 152 -15.65 20.61 -8.99
CA PHE A 152 -17.07 20.87 -8.73
C PHE A 152 -17.84 21.28 -9.99
N LYS A 153 -17.14 21.53 -11.11
CA LYS A 153 -17.78 21.74 -12.41
C LYS A 153 -18.03 20.39 -13.09
N HIS A 154 -19.13 20.28 -13.83
CA HIS A 154 -19.41 19.08 -14.61
C HIS A 154 -18.28 18.77 -15.61
N PRO A 155 -17.86 17.51 -15.74
CA PRO A 155 -16.85 17.12 -16.73
C PRO A 155 -17.38 17.30 -18.15
N GLN A 156 -16.49 17.68 -19.06
CA GLN A 156 -16.81 17.93 -20.47
C GLN A 156 -16.12 16.91 -21.38
N ARG A 157 -16.70 16.64 -22.55
CA ARG A 157 -16.00 15.90 -23.62
C ARG A 157 -15.00 16.84 -24.26
N HIS A 158 -13.82 16.30 -24.57
CA HIS A 158 -12.76 17.04 -25.23
C HIS A 158 -12.31 16.28 -26.48
N ASP A 159 -12.17 17.00 -27.61
CA ASP A 159 -11.60 16.38 -28.80
C ASP A 159 -10.10 16.09 -28.58
N PRO A 160 -9.59 14.92 -29.03
CA PRO A 160 -8.17 14.60 -28.90
C PRO A 160 -7.28 15.68 -29.54
N PRO A 161 -6.25 16.18 -28.84
CA PRO A 161 -5.41 17.23 -29.36
C PRO A 161 -4.59 16.76 -30.57
N GLN A 162 -4.25 17.71 -31.44
CA GLN A 162 -3.35 17.46 -32.56
C GLN A 162 -1.91 17.37 -32.04
N VAL A 163 -1.19 16.35 -32.49
CA VAL A 163 0.19 16.03 -32.07
C VAL A 163 1.13 16.01 -33.27
N LYS A 164 2.43 16.25 -33.04
CA LYS A 164 3.46 16.22 -34.09
C LYS A 164 3.78 14.79 -34.51
N GLN A 165 3.90 13.85 -33.57
CA GLN A 165 4.07 12.42 -33.85
C GLN A 165 2.71 11.72 -34.07
N ALA A 166 2.04 12.04 -35.19
CA ALA A 166 0.70 11.54 -35.48
C ALA A 166 0.58 10.00 -35.62
N ASP A 167 1.68 9.29 -35.88
CA ASP A 167 1.69 7.82 -36.06
C ASP A 167 1.80 7.03 -34.74
N TRP A 168 2.11 7.70 -33.61
CA TRP A 168 2.30 7.03 -32.31
C TRP A 168 0.98 6.72 -31.56
N PRO A 169 0.00 7.64 -31.49
CA PRO A 169 -1.26 7.38 -30.81
C PRO A 169 -2.05 6.19 -31.38
N HIS A 170 -2.50 5.27 -30.53
CA HIS A 170 -3.47 4.22 -30.90
C HIS A 170 -4.91 4.63 -30.58
N SER A 171 -5.07 5.66 -29.74
CA SER A 171 -6.35 6.10 -29.20
C SER A 171 -6.32 7.59 -28.86
N GLY A 172 -7.50 8.19 -28.62
CA GLY A 172 -7.58 9.59 -28.18
C GLY A 172 -6.87 9.86 -26.85
N VAL A 173 -6.78 8.86 -25.95
CA VAL A 173 -6.02 8.97 -24.70
C VAL A 173 -4.54 9.25 -24.99
N ASP A 174 -3.98 8.55 -25.96
CA ASP A 174 -2.57 8.72 -26.35
C ASP A 174 -2.29 10.13 -26.91
N ASN A 175 -3.25 10.74 -27.61
CA ASN A 175 -3.12 12.13 -28.07
C ASN A 175 -2.96 13.11 -26.91
N PHE A 176 -3.77 13.01 -25.86
CA PHE A 176 -3.66 13.90 -24.70
C PHE A 176 -2.30 13.78 -23.99
N ILE A 177 -1.83 12.54 -23.82
CA ILE A 177 -0.53 12.27 -23.20
C ILE A 177 0.60 12.80 -24.10
N LEU A 178 0.61 12.46 -25.38
CA LEU A 178 1.66 12.86 -26.31
C LEU A 178 1.69 14.39 -26.50
N ALA A 179 0.53 15.06 -26.54
CA ALA A 179 0.48 16.52 -26.61
C ALA A 179 1.19 17.18 -25.42
N LYS A 180 1.02 16.64 -24.20
CA LYS A 180 1.74 17.13 -23.02
C LYS A 180 3.23 16.81 -23.05
N GLN A 181 3.61 15.63 -23.53
CA GLN A 181 5.01 15.29 -23.74
C GLN A 181 5.68 16.27 -24.73
N GLU A 182 5.06 16.51 -25.88
CA GLU A 182 5.56 17.41 -26.91
C GLU A 182 5.64 18.87 -26.43
N GLU A 183 4.69 19.32 -25.60
CA GLU A 183 4.70 20.63 -24.94
C GLU A 183 5.94 20.78 -24.04
N LYS A 184 6.34 19.71 -23.35
CA LYS A 184 7.49 19.69 -22.44
C LYS A 184 8.81 19.29 -23.12
N GLY A 185 8.83 19.05 -24.43
CA GLY A 185 10.01 18.59 -25.15
C GLY A 185 10.41 17.13 -24.84
N LEU A 186 9.47 16.34 -24.34
CA LEU A 186 9.60 14.90 -24.13
C LEU A 186 9.17 14.12 -25.37
N SER A 187 9.60 12.87 -25.45
CA SER A 187 9.17 11.90 -26.46
C SER A 187 8.75 10.61 -25.75
N PRO A 188 7.84 9.80 -26.32
CA PRO A 188 7.48 8.52 -25.73
C PRO A 188 8.61 7.48 -25.85
N SER A 189 8.62 6.51 -24.95
CA SER A 189 9.46 5.33 -24.99
C SER A 189 8.99 4.38 -26.10
N PRO A 190 9.86 3.54 -26.69
CA PRO A 190 9.41 2.48 -27.59
C PRO A 190 8.40 1.54 -26.91
N ALA A 191 7.62 0.82 -27.71
CA ALA A 191 6.76 -0.25 -27.18
C ALA A 191 7.58 -1.30 -26.42
N ALA A 192 7.00 -1.84 -25.35
CA ALA A 192 7.59 -2.94 -24.59
C ALA A 192 7.68 -4.21 -25.44
N ASP A 193 8.70 -5.03 -25.17
CA ASP A 193 8.77 -6.37 -25.75
C ASP A 193 7.51 -7.17 -25.41
N LYS A 194 7.05 -8.00 -26.34
CA LYS A 194 5.83 -8.82 -26.14
C LYS A 194 5.86 -9.64 -24.85
N GLN A 195 7.03 -10.12 -24.42
CA GLN A 195 7.21 -10.87 -23.17
C GLN A 195 6.93 -10.01 -21.93
N VAL A 196 7.37 -8.76 -21.93
CA VAL A 196 7.08 -7.80 -20.85
C VAL A 196 5.59 -7.44 -20.87
N LEU A 197 5.03 -7.16 -22.05
CA LEU A 197 3.63 -6.78 -22.17
C LEU A 197 2.66 -7.88 -21.72
N VAL A 198 2.87 -9.15 -22.10
CA VAL A 198 2.01 -10.26 -21.62
C VAL A 198 2.10 -10.41 -20.11
N ARG A 199 3.30 -10.33 -19.53
CA ARG A 199 3.49 -10.41 -18.07
C ARG A 199 2.75 -9.28 -17.36
N ARG A 200 2.90 -8.04 -17.85
CA ARG A 200 2.21 -6.85 -17.32
C ARG A 200 0.70 -6.98 -17.37
N LEU A 201 0.14 -7.39 -18.51
CA LEU A 201 -1.30 -7.59 -18.69
C LEU A 201 -1.85 -8.67 -17.73
N TYR A 202 -1.14 -9.77 -17.57
CA TYR A 202 -1.56 -10.84 -16.66
C TYR A 202 -1.60 -10.38 -15.20
N PHE A 203 -0.58 -9.66 -14.73
CA PHE A 203 -0.57 -9.11 -13.37
C PHE A 203 -1.61 -8.02 -13.16
N ASP A 204 -1.76 -7.08 -14.09
CA ASP A 204 -2.73 -5.99 -13.95
C ASP A 204 -4.18 -6.47 -14.02
N LEU A 205 -4.45 -7.47 -14.85
CA LEU A 205 -5.81 -7.94 -15.09
C LEU A 205 -6.20 -9.10 -14.18
N THR A 206 -5.29 -9.96 -13.73
CA THR A 206 -5.63 -11.15 -12.92
C THR A 206 -4.85 -11.26 -11.60
N GLY A 207 -3.76 -10.50 -11.45
CA GLY A 207 -2.86 -10.59 -10.29
C GLY A 207 -2.02 -11.86 -10.26
N LEU A 208 -2.00 -12.64 -11.33
CA LEU A 208 -1.27 -13.90 -11.47
C LEU A 208 -0.27 -13.80 -12.62
N PRO A 209 0.88 -14.49 -12.56
CA PRO A 209 1.82 -14.56 -13.67
C PRO A 209 1.28 -15.45 -14.80
N PRO A 210 1.64 -15.19 -16.07
CA PRO A 210 1.35 -16.11 -17.16
C PRO A 210 2.25 -17.36 -17.12
N THR A 211 1.78 -18.48 -17.65
CA THR A 211 2.62 -19.66 -17.89
C THR A 211 3.52 -19.47 -19.11
N LYS A 212 4.58 -20.28 -19.23
CA LYS A 212 5.47 -20.28 -20.41
C LYS A 212 4.70 -20.49 -21.72
N GLU A 213 3.72 -21.38 -21.72
CA GLU A 213 2.90 -21.69 -22.89
C GLU A 213 2.02 -20.51 -23.29
N GLN A 214 1.47 -19.78 -22.30
CA GLN A 214 0.68 -18.57 -22.54
C GLN A 214 1.55 -17.44 -23.11
N ILE A 215 2.77 -17.27 -22.57
CA ILE A 215 3.76 -16.33 -23.10
C ILE A 215 4.09 -16.69 -24.56
N ASP A 216 4.42 -17.95 -24.83
CA ASP A 216 4.78 -18.40 -26.18
C ASP A 216 3.63 -18.24 -27.17
N ALA A 217 2.40 -18.55 -26.76
CA ALA A 217 1.21 -18.38 -27.58
C ALA A 217 1.05 -16.91 -28.00
N TYR A 218 1.18 -15.97 -27.07
CA TYR A 218 1.05 -14.54 -27.35
C TYR A 218 2.23 -13.98 -28.16
N VAL A 219 3.46 -14.33 -27.80
CA VAL A 219 4.67 -13.83 -28.47
C VAL A 219 4.68 -14.26 -29.93
N ASN A 220 4.31 -15.50 -30.21
CA ASN A 220 4.29 -16.06 -31.56
C ASN A 220 3.04 -15.70 -32.36
N ASP A 221 1.99 -15.16 -31.75
CA ASP A 221 0.79 -14.71 -32.46
C ASP A 221 1.11 -13.52 -33.37
N GLN A 222 0.89 -13.70 -34.68
CA GLN A 222 1.13 -12.70 -35.71
C GLN A 222 -0.14 -11.91 -36.07
N ASP A 223 -1.28 -12.21 -35.44
CA ASP A 223 -2.50 -11.43 -35.64
C ASP A 223 -2.30 -10.00 -35.10
N PRO A 224 -2.56 -8.95 -35.89
CA PRO A 224 -2.52 -7.56 -35.41
C PRO A 224 -3.40 -7.29 -34.19
N LYS A 225 -4.42 -8.13 -33.94
CA LYS A 225 -5.32 -8.06 -32.78
C LYS A 225 -4.94 -9.00 -31.64
N ALA A 226 -3.75 -9.61 -31.65
CA ALA A 226 -3.31 -10.53 -30.60
C ALA A 226 -3.44 -9.92 -29.19
N THR A 227 -3.04 -8.66 -29.02
CA THR A 227 -3.15 -7.93 -27.74
C THR A 227 -4.60 -7.72 -27.33
N GLU A 228 -5.47 -7.32 -28.26
CA GLU A 228 -6.92 -7.16 -27.98
C GLU A 228 -7.55 -8.47 -27.52
N LYS A 229 -7.27 -9.57 -28.21
CA LYS A 229 -7.79 -10.90 -27.87
C LYS A 229 -7.31 -11.36 -26.50
N LEU A 230 -6.03 -11.15 -26.19
CA LEU A 230 -5.47 -11.48 -24.87
C LEU A 230 -6.16 -10.66 -23.77
N VAL A 231 -6.30 -9.35 -23.97
CA VAL A 231 -6.99 -8.48 -23.01
C VAL A 231 -8.43 -8.94 -22.80
N ASP A 232 -9.16 -9.25 -23.88
CA ASP A 232 -10.54 -9.75 -23.80
C ASP A 232 -10.64 -11.08 -23.04
N GLN A 233 -9.68 -11.98 -23.26
CA GLN A 233 -9.58 -13.24 -22.51
C GLN A 233 -9.32 -13.01 -21.02
N LEU A 234 -8.40 -12.10 -20.67
CA LEU A 234 -8.04 -11.80 -19.28
C LEU A 234 -9.16 -11.08 -18.54
N LEU A 235 -9.87 -10.15 -19.21
CA LEU A 235 -11.06 -9.50 -18.66
C LEU A 235 -12.23 -10.47 -18.47
N ALA A 236 -12.33 -11.53 -19.28
CA ALA A 236 -13.31 -12.59 -19.12
C ALA A 236 -12.94 -13.61 -18.03
N SER A 237 -11.68 -13.64 -17.60
CA SER A 237 -11.21 -14.54 -16.54
C SER A 237 -11.89 -14.21 -15.20
N PRO A 238 -12.31 -15.21 -14.41
CA PRO A 238 -12.91 -14.95 -13.12
C PRO A 238 -11.88 -14.43 -12.08
N HIS A 239 -10.58 -14.57 -12.36
CA HIS A 239 -9.50 -13.97 -11.56
C HIS A 239 -9.41 -12.44 -11.72
N PHE A 240 -10.08 -11.86 -12.74
CA PHE A 240 -10.20 -10.42 -12.89
C PHE A 240 -10.88 -9.78 -11.68
N GLY A 241 -12.03 -10.33 -11.28
CA GLY A 241 -12.77 -9.85 -10.13
C GLY A 241 -11.98 -9.97 -8.84
N GLU A 242 -11.19 -11.03 -8.66
CA GLU A 242 -10.32 -11.17 -7.48
C GLU A 242 -9.22 -10.10 -7.45
N ARG A 243 -8.57 -9.81 -8.59
CA ARG A 243 -7.55 -8.77 -8.67
C ARG A 243 -8.14 -7.39 -8.34
N TRP A 244 -9.20 -7.02 -9.05
CA TRP A 244 -9.78 -5.68 -8.95
C TRP A 244 -10.59 -5.46 -7.67
N ALA A 245 -11.13 -6.53 -7.06
CA ALA A 245 -11.77 -6.44 -5.76
C ALA A 245 -10.78 -6.00 -4.68
N ARG A 246 -9.51 -6.44 -4.73
CA ARG A 246 -8.52 -6.05 -3.72
C ARG A 246 -8.34 -4.54 -3.62
N HIS A 247 -8.25 -3.87 -4.77
CA HIS A 247 -8.15 -2.43 -4.85
C HIS A 247 -9.37 -1.74 -4.21
N TRP A 248 -10.58 -2.26 -4.48
CA TRP A 248 -11.80 -1.73 -3.86
C TRP A 248 -11.90 -1.99 -2.36
N LEU A 249 -11.44 -3.16 -1.90
CA LEU A 249 -11.50 -3.55 -0.48
C LEU A 249 -10.57 -2.72 0.41
N ASP A 250 -9.48 -2.18 -0.14
CA ASP A 250 -8.63 -1.19 0.54
C ASP A 250 -9.40 0.11 0.80
N VAL A 251 -10.12 0.59 -0.22
CA VAL A 251 -10.98 1.78 -0.15
C VAL A 251 -12.14 1.55 0.83
N ALA A 252 -12.76 0.38 0.79
CA ALA A 252 -13.88 0.00 1.64
C ALA A 252 -13.47 -0.30 3.10
N ARG A 253 -12.16 -0.28 3.42
CA ARG A 253 -11.59 -0.64 4.73
C ARG A 253 -12.04 -2.02 5.24
N TYR A 254 -12.10 -2.99 4.33
CA TYR A 254 -12.58 -4.34 4.62
C TYR A 254 -11.74 -5.03 5.70
N ALA A 255 -12.42 -5.67 6.64
CA ALA A 255 -11.83 -6.61 7.59
C ALA A 255 -12.84 -7.70 7.96
N ASP A 256 -12.35 -8.86 8.36
CA ASP A 256 -13.19 -9.94 8.89
C ASP A 256 -13.58 -9.69 10.37
N THR A 257 -12.98 -8.68 11.01
CA THR A 257 -13.21 -8.35 12.43
C THR A 257 -13.60 -6.88 12.68
N LYS A 258 -14.33 -6.67 13.78
CA LYS A 258 -14.87 -5.39 14.30
C LYS A 258 -13.81 -4.46 14.91
N GLY A 259 -12.61 -4.98 15.15
CA GLY A 259 -11.62 -4.37 16.04
C GLY A 259 -11.90 -4.66 17.52
N TYR A 260 -11.52 -3.74 18.41
CA TYR A 260 -11.74 -3.89 19.85
C TYR A 260 -13.22 -3.62 20.22
N VAL A 261 -13.88 -4.64 20.76
CA VAL A 261 -15.24 -4.62 21.33
C VAL A 261 -15.23 -5.30 22.69
N PHE A 262 -16.10 -4.87 23.61
CA PHE A 262 -16.15 -5.40 24.98
C PHE A 262 -17.24 -6.47 25.09
N GLN A 263 -16.89 -7.68 25.56
CA GLN A 263 -17.82 -8.79 25.83
C GLN A 263 -18.65 -9.29 24.62
N GLU A 264 -18.22 -8.97 23.39
CA GLU A 264 -18.83 -9.45 22.15
C GLU A 264 -17.83 -10.24 21.31
N ASP A 265 -18.32 -11.07 20.38
CA ASP A 265 -17.48 -11.67 19.35
C ASP A 265 -16.89 -10.56 18.46
N ARG A 266 -15.57 -10.63 18.27
CA ARG A 266 -14.79 -9.71 17.44
C ARG A 266 -14.96 -9.99 15.97
N ALA A 267 -15.33 -11.21 15.57
CA ALA A 267 -15.59 -11.53 14.17
C ALA A 267 -16.90 -10.88 13.68
N TYR A 268 -16.89 -10.44 12.43
CA TYR A 268 -18.12 -10.17 11.70
C TYR A 268 -18.64 -11.48 11.10
N ALA A 269 -19.82 -11.92 11.52
CA ALA A 269 -20.51 -13.02 10.86
C ALA A 269 -20.69 -12.68 9.37
N GLY A 270 -20.35 -13.60 8.47
CA GLY A 270 -20.56 -13.43 7.03
C GLY A 270 -19.77 -12.31 6.33
N ALA A 271 -18.76 -11.69 6.95
CA ALA A 271 -17.98 -10.61 6.33
C ALA A 271 -17.46 -10.95 4.91
N TYR A 272 -16.94 -12.17 4.77
CA TYR A 272 -16.42 -12.69 3.50
C TYR A 272 -17.42 -12.65 2.35
N LYS A 273 -18.73 -12.65 2.63
CA LYS A 273 -19.76 -12.56 1.60
C LYS A 273 -19.80 -11.19 0.93
N TYR A 274 -19.45 -10.12 1.64
CA TYR A 274 -19.28 -8.80 1.01
C TYR A 274 -18.07 -8.81 0.06
N ARG A 275 -16.94 -9.38 0.49
CA ARG A 275 -15.77 -9.56 -0.38
C ARG A 275 -16.11 -10.37 -1.64
N ASP A 276 -16.82 -11.47 -1.48
CA ASP A 276 -17.24 -12.33 -2.59
C ASP A 276 -18.23 -11.62 -3.51
N TRP A 277 -19.14 -10.81 -2.96
CA TRP A 277 -20.05 -9.97 -3.75
C TRP A 277 -19.28 -8.91 -4.56
N VAL A 278 -18.23 -8.29 -4.02
CA VAL A 278 -17.38 -7.36 -4.78
C VAL A 278 -16.69 -8.09 -5.94
N VAL A 279 -16.09 -9.26 -5.67
CA VAL A 279 -15.46 -10.10 -6.71
C VAL A 279 -16.46 -10.47 -7.80
N ALA A 280 -17.65 -10.94 -7.43
CA ALA A 280 -18.70 -11.31 -8.37
C ALA A 280 -19.20 -10.12 -9.19
N SER A 281 -19.40 -8.96 -8.56
CA SER A 281 -19.88 -7.75 -9.21
C SER A 281 -18.91 -7.24 -10.29
N LEU A 282 -17.61 -7.25 -9.99
CA LEU A 282 -16.58 -6.86 -10.96
C LEU A 282 -16.45 -7.88 -12.10
N ASN A 283 -16.56 -9.18 -11.80
CA ASN A 283 -16.58 -10.22 -12.84
C ASN A 283 -17.80 -10.13 -13.76
N ALA A 284 -18.97 -9.78 -13.22
CA ALA A 284 -20.18 -9.55 -13.98
C ALA A 284 -20.17 -8.20 -14.74
N ASP A 285 -19.15 -7.36 -14.51
CA ASP A 285 -19.07 -5.99 -15.01
C ASP A 285 -20.32 -5.17 -14.64
N LEU A 286 -20.77 -5.33 -13.38
CA LEU A 286 -21.88 -4.55 -12.84
C LEU A 286 -21.59 -3.05 -13.04
N PRO A 287 -22.47 -2.29 -13.72
CA PRO A 287 -22.27 -0.87 -13.92
C PRO A 287 -21.92 -0.15 -12.62
N PHE A 288 -20.84 0.64 -12.62
CA PHE A 288 -20.30 1.21 -11.39
C PHE A 288 -21.34 2.08 -10.65
N ASN A 289 -22.20 2.80 -11.37
CA ASN A 289 -23.31 3.53 -10.76
C ASN A 289 -24.30 2.62 -9.98
N LYS A 290 -24.55 1.41 -10.46
CA LYS A 290 -25.34 0.38 -9.76
C LYS A 290 -24.57 -0.24 -8.60
N PHE A 291 -23.27 -0.48 -8.78
CA PHE A 291 -22.38 -0.91 -7.71
C PHE A 291 -22.37 0.08 -6.53
N VAL A 292 -22.36 1.39 -6.78
CA VAL A 292 -22.54 2.42 -5.75
C VAL A 292 -23.92 2.32 -5.10
N GLN A 293 -24.99 2.24 -5.90
CA GLN A 293 -26.37 2.18 -5.38
C GLN A 293 -26.60 0.97 -4.48
N GLN A 294 -26.11 -0.21 -4.87
CA GLN A 294 -26.25 -1.44 -4.08
C GLN A 294 -25.48 -1.33 -2.75
N GLN A 295 -24.27 -0.80 -2.74
CA GLN A 295 -23.49 -0.67 -1.50
C GLN A 295 -24.09 0.29 -0.47
N LEU A 296 -24.87 1.28 -0.90
CA LEU A 296 -25.47 2.28 -0.01
C LEU A 296 -26.92 1.98 0.36
N ALA A 297 -27.65 1.29 -0.52
CA ALA A 297 -29.10 1.15 -0.41
C ALA A 297 -29.67 -0.11 -1.09
N ALA A 298 -28.93 -1.24 -1.14
CA ALA A 298 -29.43 -2.50 -1.72
C ALA A 298 -30.82 -2.88 -1.21
N ASP A 299 -31.08 -2.76 0.09
CA ASP A 299 -32.36 -3.07 0.74
C ASP A 299 -33.56 -2.21 0.23
N ARG A 300 -33.27 -1.12 -0.49
CA ARG A 300 -34.28 -0.20 -1.05
C ARG A 300 -34.41 -0.32 -2.58
N LEU A 301 -33.65 -1.22 -3.21
CA LEU A 301 -33.73 -1.48 -4.65
C LEU A 301 -34.74 -2.60 -4.95
N PRO A 302 -35.31 -2.65 -6.17
CA PRO A 302 -36.26 -3.71 -6.55
C PRO A 302 -35.71 -5.14 -6.41
N GLU A 303 -34.40 -5.30 -6.55
CA GLU A 303 -33.67 -6.58 -6.47
C GLU A 303 -33.00 -6.78 -5.09
N ALA A 304 -33.56 -6.15 -4.04
CA ALA A 304 -32.95 -6.07 -2.71
C ALA A 304 -32.44 -7.43 -2.19
N GLU A 305 -33.25 -8.48 -2.27
CA GLU A 305 -32.94 -9.81 -1.74
C GLU A 305 -31.70 -10.46 -2.37
N GLN A 306 -31.24 -9.99 -3.53
CA GLN A 306 -30.10 -10.57 -4.26
C GLN A 306 -28.74 -9.95 -3.90
N HIS A 307 -28.74 -8.79 -3.24
CA HIS A 307 -27.54 -7.94 -3.13
C HIS A 307 -27.33 -7.35 -1.73
N LEU A 308 -27.96 -7.91 -0.69
CA LEU A 308 -27.86 -7.39 0.67
C LEU A 308 -26.43 -7.41 1.21
N GLU A 309 -25.58 -8.31 0.72
CA GLU A 309 -24.15 -8.36 1.04
C GLU A 309 -23.43 -7.05 0.73
N ALA A 310 -23.86 -6.31 -0.30
CA ALA A 310 -23.28 -5.04 -0.72
C ALA A 310 -23.26 -4.00 0.41
N LEU A 311 -24.24 -4.05 1.33
CA LEU A 311 -24.33 -3.16 2.49
C LEU A 311 -23.16 -3.33 3.47
N GLY A 312 -22.36 -4.39 3.31
CA GLY A 312 -21.07 -4.57 3.98
C GLY A 312 -20.16 -3.35 3.88
N TYR A 313 -20.25 -2.56 2.80
CA TYR A 313 -19.50 -1.30 2.63
C TYR A 313 -19.71 -0.31 3.79
N LEU A 314 -20.96 -0.22 4.29
CA LEU A 314 -21.33 0.67 5.40
C LEU A 314 -21.18 0.01 6.77
N THR A 315 -21.23 -1.32 6.85
CA THR A 315 -21.36 -2.03 8.14
C THR A 315 -20.09 -2.72 8.63
N LEU A 316 -19.19 -3.12 7.72
CA LEU A 316 -17.91 -3.78 8.03
C LEU A 316 -16.78 -2.80 8.39
N GLY A 317 -17.13 -1.69 9.06
CA GLY A 317 -16.18 -0.70 9.58
C GLY A 317 -15.71 -1.02 11.01
N ARG A 318 -15.03 -0.08 11.65
CA ARG A 318 -14.66 -0.22 13.06
C ARG A 318 -15.86 0.07 13.98
N ARG A 319 -15.96 -0.62 15.12
CA ARG A 319 -17.07 -0.41 16.07
C ARG A 319 -16.84 0.66 17.13
N PHE A 320 -15.61 1.13 17.34
CA PHE A 320 -15.27 2.19 18.31
C PHE A 320 -15.90 1.98 19.70
N LEU A 321 -15.82 0.78 20.27
CA LEU A 321 -16.52 0.43 21.53
C LEU A 321 -18.04 0.67 21.48
N ASN A 322 -18.64 0.43 20.31
CA ASN A 322 -20.03 0.70 19.97
C ASN A 322 -20.45 2.17 20.18
N ARG A 323 -19.52 3.13 20.05
CA ARG A 323 -19.82 4.57 20.06
C ARG A 323 -20.51 4.97 18.76
N LYS A 324 -21.83 5.17 18.85
CA LYS A 324 -22.69 5.51 17.72
C LYS A 324 -22.18 6.68 16.86
N HIS A 325 -21.75 7.77 17.48
CA HIS A 325 -21.29 8.96 16.74
C HIS A 325 -20.02 8.70 15.91
N ASP A 326 -19.10 7.87 16.42
CA ASP A 326 -17.84 7.56 15.74
C ASP A 326 -18.06 6.52 14.62
N ILE A 327 -19.00 5.59 14.79
CA ILE A 327 -19.43 4.68 13.71
C ILE A 327 -20.07 5.46 12.55
N LEU A 328 -20.92 6.44 12.87
CA LEU A 328 -21.56 7.27 11.84
C LEU A 328 -20.55 8.14 11.11
N ASP A 329 -19.57 8.69 11.83
CA ASP A 329 -18.46 9.45 11.25
C ASP A 329 -17.64 8.61 10.27
N ASP A 330 -17.23 7.38 10.64
CA ASP A 330 -16.53 6.44 9.75
C ASP A 330 -17.35 6.10 8.48
N ARG A 331 -18.68 5.98 8.61
CA ARG A 331 -19.56 5.76 7.46
C ARG A 331 -19.64 6.97 6.54
N ILE A 332 -19.73 8.18 7.09
CA ILE A 332 -19.72 9.42 6.28
C ILE A 332 -18.37 9.54 5.56
N ASP A 333 -17.29 9.29 6.29
CA ASP A 333 -15.93 9.37 5.81
C ASP A 333 -15.66 8.41 4.63
N VAL A 334 -16.00 7.12 4.77
CA VAL A 334 -15.81 6.17 3.65
C VAL A 334 -16.69 6.53 2.45
N VAL A 335 -17.91 7.02 2.64
CA VAL A 335 -18.81 7.37 1.53
C VAL A 335 -18.26 8.59 0.78
N SER A 336 -17.88 9.62 1.51
CA SER A 336 -17.39 10.88 0.95
C SER A 336 -16.02 10.72 0.28
N ARG A 337 -15.02 10.15 0.97
CA ARG A 337 -13.71 9.90 0.36
C ARG A 337 -13.76 8.81 -0.70
N GLY A 338 -14.50 7.73 -0.45
CA GLY A 338 -14.59 6.58 -1.34
C GLY A 338 -15.34 6.84 -2.65
N PHE A 339 -16.41 7.63 -2.68
CA PHE A 339 -17.17 7.86 -3.93
C PHE A 339 -17.09 9.28 -4.49
N LEU A 340 -16.79 10.28 -3.65
CA LEU A 340 -16.76 11.68 -4.06
C LEU A 340 -15.34 12.25 -4.03
N GLY A 341 -14.39 11.59 -3.38
CA GLY A 341 -13.05 12.14 -3.18
C GLY A 341 -13.07 13.45 -2.38
N LEU A 342 -13.97 13.56 -1.39
CA LEU A 342 -14.08 14.75 -0.53
C LEU A 342 -13.92 14.39 0.94
N THR A 343 -13.26 15.27 1.70
CA THR A 343 -13.02 15.15 3.14
C THR A 343 -14.17 15.70 3.99
N VAL A 344 -15.41 15.27 3.72
CA VAL A 344 -16.62 15.79 4.39
C VAL A 344 -16.59 15.59 5.91
N ALA A 345 -15.96 14.52 6.40
CA ALA A 345 -15.85 14.22 7.83
C ALA A 345 -15.11 15.32 8.63
N CYS A 346 -14.24 16.10 7.99
CA CYS A 346 -13.58 17.24 8.62
C CYS A 346 -14.59 18.33 9.05
N ALA A 347 -15.78 18.39 8.41
CA ALA A 347 -16.84 19.33 8.76
C ALA A 347 -17.65 18.94 10.04
N ARG A 348 -17.26 17.84 10.72
CA ARG A 348 -17.90 17.38 11.96
C ARG A 348 -17.86 18.44 13.07
N CYS A 349 -16.74 19.14 13.23
CA CYS A 349 -16.50 20.04 14.38
C CYS A 349 -16.67 21.52 14.05
N HIS A 350 -16.37 21.91 12.81
CA HIS A 350 -16.54 23.27 12.26
C HIS A 350 -16.79 23.14 10.74
N ASP A 351 -17.19 24.21 10.06
CA ASP A 351 -17.26 24.19 8.59
C ASP A 351 -15.89 23.81 8.01
N HIS A 352 -15.87 23.05 6.92
CA HIS A 352 -14.61 22.60 6.34
C HIS A 352 -13.67 23.78 6.07
N LYS A 353 -12.38 23.62 6.36
CA LYS A 353 -11.44 24.75 6.41
C LYS A 353 -11.23 25.44 5.04
N PHE A 354 -11.42 24.70 3.94
CA PHE A 354 -11.09 25.16 2.58
C PHE A 354 -12.22 24.89 1.59
N ASP A 355 -12.66 23.63 1.49
CA ASP A 355 -13.82 23.30 0.66
C ASP A 355 -15.11 23.95 1.18
N PRO A 356 -16.06 24.31 0.29
CA PRO A 356 -17.34 24.92 0.66
C PRO A 356 -18.32 23.85 1.19
N ILE A 357 -17.88 23.12 2.21
CA ILE A 357 -18.63 22.05 2.88
C ILE A 357 -18.95 22.54 4.28
N SER A 358 -20.23 22.79 4.54
CA SER A 358 -20.69 23.27 5.83
C SER A 358 -20.84 22.14 6.86
N GLN A 359 -20.92 22.48 8.14
CA GLN A 359 -21.39 21.56 9.17
C GLN A 359 -22.78 21.01 8.83
N ALA A 360 -23.65 21.83 8.23
CA ALA A 360 -24.98 21.40 7.85
C ALA A 360 -24.93 20.26 6.80
N ASP A 361 -23.95 20.28 5.89
CA ASP A 361 -23.73 19.20 4.91
C ASP A 361 -23.28 17.89 5.60
N TYR A 362 -22.32 17.97 6.53
CA TYR A 362 -21.92 16.80 7.33
C TYR A 362 -23.10 16.24 8.15
N TYR A 363 -23.82 17.12 8.87
CA TYR A 363 -24.93 16.71 9.71
C TYR A 363 -26.16 16.28 8.92
N SER A 364 -26.27 16.69 7.66
CA SER A 364 -27.24 16.15 6.71
C SER A 364 -26.98 14.66 6.43
N MET A 365 -25.75 14.29 6.04
CA MET A 365 -25.35 12.89 5.83
C MET A 365 -25.46 12.08 7.13
N TYR A 366 -25.07 12.68 8.26
CA TYR A 366 -25.28 12.10 9.58
C TYR A 366 -26.75 11.78 9.81
N GLY A 367 -27.67 12.71 9.50
CA GLY A 367 -29.11 12.50 9.64
C GLY A 367 -29.62 11.33 8.80
N VAL A 368 -29.11 11.18 7.58
CA VAL A 368 -29.43 10.03 6.70
C VAL A 368 -29.04 8.72 7.34
N LEU A 369 -27.78 8.58 7.77
CA LEU A 369 -27.26 7.34 8.35
C LEU A 369 -27.79 7.07 9.76
N ASN A 370 -28.10 8.12 10.53
CA ASN A 370 -28.71 8.02 11.86
C ASN A 370 -30.21 7.65 11.80
N SER A 371 -30.83 7.71 10.62
CA SER A 371 -32.20 7.25 10.35
C SER A 371 -32.22 5.77 9.91
N THR A 372 -31.26 4.97 10.39
CA THR A 372 -31.14 3.55 10.05
C THR A 372 -30.87 2.70 11.29
N LYS A 373 -31.23 1.43 11.19
CA LYS A 373 -30.90 0.38 12.16
C LYS A 373 -30.05 -0.69 11.51
N GLU A 374 -29.09 -1.19 12.27
CA GLU A 374 -28.26 -2.31 11.88
C GLU A 374 -28.86 -3.63 12.39
N GLU A 375 -28.91 -4.62 11.51
CA GLU A 375 -29.34 -5.97 11.83
C GLU A 375 -28.31 -6.96 11.27
N THR A 376 -28.14 -8.12 11.91
CA THR A 376 -27.22 -9.16 11.43
C THR A 376 -28.01 -10.44 11.19
N PRO A 377 -28.52 -10.65 9.96
CA PRO A 377 -29.19 -11.89 9.60
C PRO A 377 -28.24 -13.08 9.73
N GLU A 378 -28.79 -14.26 9.99
CA GLU A 378 -27.99 -15.48 10.13
C GLU A 378 -27.16 -15.75 8.87
N GLY A 379 -25.85 -15.92 9.05
CA GLY A 379 -24.92 -16.19 7.96
C GLY A 379 -24.66 -15.01 7.01
N MET A 380 -25.14 -13.80 7.30
CA MET A 380 -24.91 -12.60 6.47
C MET A 380 -24.05 -11.56 7.20
N PRO A 381 -23.33 -10.68 6.46
CA PRO A 381 -22.76 -9.49 7.08
C PRO A 381 -23.89 -8.63 7.68
N PRO A 382 -23.58 -7.74 8.64
CA PRO A 382 -24.57 -6.82 9.13
C PRO A 382 -25.10 -5.94 7.98
N ILE A 383 -26.40 -5.67 7.99
CA ILE A 383 -27.10 -4.87 7.00
C ILE A 383 -27.76 -3.66 7.66
N LEU A 384 -28.05 -2.63 6.87
CA LEU A 384 -28.80 -1.46 7.34
C LEU A 384 -30.23 -1.49 6.78
N HIS A 385 -31.19 -1.17 7.65
CA HIS A 385 -32.57 -0.92 7.29
C HIS A 385 -32.97 0.50 7.65
N ASP A 386 -33.89 1.07 6.87
CA ASP A 386 -34.47 2.38 7.17
C ASP A 386 -35.28 2.33 8.46
N GLU A 387 -35.07 3.32 9.32
CA GLU A 387 -35.88 3.58 10.51
C GLU A 387 -36.67 4.88 10.35
N LYS A 388 -37.29 5.33 11.44
CA LYS A 388 -37.98 6.61 11.47
C LYS A 388 -37.01 7.71 11.00
N PRO A 389 -37.41 8.52 10.00
CA PRO A 389 -36.58 9.59 9.48
C PRO A 389 -36.31 10.68 10.54
N HIS A 390 -35.05 11.12 10.67
CA HIS A 390 -34.63 12.14 11.63
C HIS A 390 -33.73 13.20 10.99
N ASN A 391 -34.13 14.47 11.09
CA ASN A 391 -33.18 15.59 10.97
C ASN A 391 -32.47 15.76 12.31
N VAL A 392 -31.16 16.01 12.28
CA VAL A 392 -30.35 16.14 13.50
C VAL A 392 -29.95 17.59 13.71
N ARG A 393 -29.72 17.97 14.97
CA ARG A 393 -29.10 19.27 15.27
C ARG A 393 -27.59 19.14 15.11
N ILE A 394 -26.97 20.19 14.56
CA ILE A 394 -25.52 20.30 14.45
C ILE A 394 -24.91 20.22 15.85
N PHE A 395 -23.87 19.39 16.05
CA PHE A 395 -23.16 19.39 17.32
C PHE A 395 -22.05 20.44 17.27
N LYS A 396 -22.17 21.49 18.09
CA LYS A 396 -21.18 22.57 18.12
C LYS A 396 -19.84 22.00 18.58
N ARG A 397 -18.78 22.21 17.78
CA ARG A 397 -17.44 21.63 18.02
C ARG A 397 -17.47 20.09 18.12
N GLY A 398 -18.44 19.44 17.46
CA GLY A 398 -18.60 17.99 17.45
C GLY A 398 -19.13 17.38 18.76
N GLN A 399 -19.54 18.20 19.74
CA GLN A 399 -19.96 17.75 21.08
C GLN A 399 -21.44 17.36 21.14
N PRO A 400 -21.81 16.07 21.30
CA PRO A 400 -23.22 15.64 21.23
C PRO A 400 -24.16 16.29 22.25
N GLY A 401 -23.64 16.80 23.38
CA GLY A 401 -24.43 17.51 24.38
C GLY A 401 -24.69 18.99 24.06
N ASN A 402 -24.07 19.54 23.02
CA ASN A 402 -24.14 20.96 22.67
C ASN A 402 -24.71 21.15 21.26
N HIS A 403 -26.00 21.48 21.19
CA HIS A 403 -26.74 21.54 19.94
C HIS A 403 -26.76 22.95 19.31
N GLY A 404 -26.66 22.99 17.99
CA GLY A 404 -26.93 24.16 17.14
C GLY A 404 -28.23 24.03 16.37
N GLU A 405 -28.21 24.61 15.15
CA GLU A 405 -29.32 24.59 14.21
C GLU A 405 -29.64 23.16 13.73
N VAL A 406 -30.87 22.98 13.23
CA VAL A 406 -31.30 21.72 12.64
C VAL A 406 -30.72 21.60 11.23
N ALA A 407 -29.88 20.59 11.00
CA ALA A 407 -29.43 20.21 9.67
C ALA A 407 -30.54 19.40 8.99
N LYS A 408 -31.10 19.94 7.90
CA LYS A 408 -32.07 19.21 7.06
C LYS A 408 -31.31 18.18 6.23
N ARG A 409 -31.86 16.97 6.11
CA ARG A 409 -31.31 15.95 5.19
C ARG A 409 -31.48 16.41 3.74
N GLN A 410 -30.36 16.63 3.09
CA GLN A 410 -30.18 17.04 1.70
C GLN A 410 -28.82 16.54 1.15
N PHE A 411 -28.65 16.51 -0.16
CA PHE A 411 -27.34 16.24 -0.76
C PHE A 411 -26.34 17.37 -0.48
N LEU A 412 -25.05 17.13 -0.68
CA LEU A 412 -24.00 18.11 -0.39
C LEU A 412 -24.23 19.40 -1.19
N SER A 413 -24.30 20.54 -0.50
CA SER A 413 -24.63 21.82 -1.12
C SER A 413 -23.64 22.26 -2.21
N VAL A 414 -22.36 21.90 -2.06
CA VAL A 414 -21.30 22.13 -3.08
C VAL A 414 -21.53 21.36 -4.38
N LEU A 415 -22.27 20.25 -4.34
CA LEU A 415 -22.57 19.40 -5.52
C LEU A 415 -23.99 19.62 -6.04
N THR A 416 -24.67 20.66 -5.60
CA THR A 416 -26.00 21.07 -6.09
C THR A 416 -25.94 22.50 -6.60
N GLU A 417 -26.85 22.87 -7.51
CA GLU A 417 -27.01 24.27 -7.88
C GLU A 417 -27.41 25.09 -6.64
N GLU A 418 -26.84 26.28 -6.48
CA GLU A 418 -26.96 27.10 -5.27
C GLU A 418 -28.42 27.39 -4.88
N ASP A 419 -29.28 27.63 -5.86
CA ASP A 419 -30.71 27.91 -5.66
C ASP A 419 -31.60 26.66 -5.72
N LYS A 420 -31.02 25.46 -5.87
CA LYS A 420 -31.77 24.20 -5.99
C LYS A 420 -31.19 23.13 -5.07
N PRO A 421 -31.39 23.25 -3.74
CA PRO A 421 -31.02 22.18 -2.82
C PRO A 421 -31.74 20.87 -3.21
N MET A 422 -31.13 19.73 -2.92
CA MET A 422 -31.68 18.41 -3.19
C MET A 422 -32.06 17.69 -1.88
N PRO A 423 -33.30 17.83 -1.38
CA PRO A 423 -33.75 17.18 -0.15
C PRO A 423 -33.72 15.64 -0.23
N LEU A 424 -33.36 15.00 0.88
CA LEU A 424 -33.35 13.54 1.03
C LEU A 424 -34.47 13.11 1.99
N THR A 425 -35.68 12.94 1.45
CA THR A 425 -36.93 12.78 2.18
C THR A 425 -37.52 11.38 2.16
N ASP A 426 -37.14 10.51 1.21
CA ASP A 426 -37.65 9.14 1.12
C ASP A 426 -36.94 8.21 2.11
N GLY A 427 -37.70 7.68 3.07
CA GLY A 427 -37.18 6.83 4.15
C GLY A 427 -36.04 7.51 4.92
N SER A 428 -34.93 6.78 5.07
CA SER A 428 -33.71 7.34 5.67
C SER A 428 -33.07 8.45 4.80
N GLY A 429 -33.35 8.46 3.50
CA GLY A 429 -32.67 9.27 2.49
C GLY A 429 -31.51 8.54 1.81
N ARG A 430 -31.16 7.31 2.24
CA ARG A 430 -30.01 6.56 1.69
C ARG A 430 -30.13 6.27 0.20
N LEU A 431 -31.30 5.87 -0.29
CA LEU A 431 -31.49 5.58 -1.72
C LEU A 431 -31.34 6.84 -2.58
N GLN A 432 -31.87 7.98 -2.12
CA GLN A 432 -31.73 9.25 -2.82
C GLN A 432 -30.26 9.73 -2.78
N LEU A 433 -29.57 9.59 -1.65
CA LEU A 433 -28.14 9.86 -1.52
C LEU A 433 -27.34 9.00 -2.51
N ALA A 434 -27.63 7.70 -2.57
CA ALA A 434 -26.93 6.77 -3.45
C ALA A 434 -27.14 7.09 -4.93
N ARG A 435 -28.37 7.49 -5.32
CA ARG A 435 -28.67 7.96 -6.67
C ARG A 435 -28.00 9.29 -7.01
N ALA A 436 -27.90 10.21 -6.05
CA ALA A 436 -27.22 11.49 -6.24
C ALA A 436 -25.70 11.30 -6.41
N ILE A 437 -25.08 10.44 -5.60
CA ILE A 437 -23.67 10.05 -5.76
C ILE A 437 -23.45 9.41 -7.14
N ALA A 438 -24.29 8.44 -7.51
CA ALA A 438 -24.18 7.71 -8.76
C ALA A 438 -24.80 8.42 -9.99
N SER A 439 -25.11 9.71 -9.88
CA SER A 439 -25.73 10.48 -10.98
C SER A 439 -24.68 10.87 -12.02
N THR A 440 -25.09 10.94 -13.29
CA THR A 440 -24.27 11.56 -14.35
C THR A 440 -24.10 13.07 -14.17
N ASP A 441 -24.98 13.67 -13.37
CA ASP A 441 -24.90 15.08 -12.99
C ASP A 441 -23.95 15.31 -11.80
N ASN A 442 -23.41 14.25 -11.20
CA ASN A 442 -22.39 14.41 -10.16
C ASN A 442 -21.01 14.60 -10.81
N PRO A 443 -20.31 15.72 -10.56
CA PRO A 443 -19.05 16.00 -11.23
C PRO A 443 -17.88 15.13 -10.75
N LEU A 444 -18.00 14.44 -9.62
CA LEU A 444 -16.88 13.79 -8.95
C LEU A 444 -16.83 12.28 -9.16
N THR A 445 -17.97 11.57 -9.05
CA THR A 445 -17.95 10.11 -8.93
C THR A 445 -17.28 9.39 -10.09
N ALA A 446 -17.52 9.85 -11.33
CA ALA A 446 -16.83 9.30 -12.50
C ALA A 446 -15.34 9.64 -12.51
N ARG A 447 -14.96 10.90 -12.29
CA ARG A 447 -13.54 11.35 -12.27
C ARG A 447 -12.73 10.62 -11.21
N VAL A 448 -13.27 10.52 -10.00
CA VAL A 448 -12.63 9.87 -8.86
C VAL A 448 -12.39 8.39 -9.15
N PHE A 449 -13.38 7.70 -9.73
CA PHE A 449 -13.23 6.29 -10.07
C PHE A 449 -12.25 6.06 -11.23
N VAL A 450 -12.36 6.85 -12.30
CA VAL A 450 -11.43 6.82 -13.45
C VAL A 450 -9.99 7.07 -13.00
N ASN A 451 -9.78 8.06 -12.13
CA ASN A 451 -8.45 8.38 -11.60
C ASN A 451 -7.83 7.22 -10.80
N ARG A 452 -8.64 6.47 -10.04
CA ARG A 452 -8.16 5.28 -9.31
C ARG A 452 -7.80 4.15 -10.26
N VAL A 453 -8.65 3.86 -11.24
CA VAL A 453 -8.35 2.85 -12.27
C VAL A 453 -7.06 3.20 -13.01
N TRP A 454 -6.89 4.48 -13.35
CA TRP A 454 -5.65 5.00 -13.93
C TRP A 454 -4.45 4.75 -13.01
N GLY A 455 -4.54 5.15 -11.74
CA GLY A 455 -3.46 4.96 -10.76
C GLY A 455 -3.04 3.49 -10.61
N HIS A 456 -3.98 2.55 -10.61
CA HIS A 456 -3.64 1.13 -10.53
C HIS A 456 -2.91 0.60 -11.76
N LEU A 457 -3.24 1.09 -12.97
CA LEU A 457 -2.62 0.64 -14.22
C LEU A 457 -1.27 1.34 -14.48
N PHE A 458 -1.18 2.65 -14.24
CA PHE A 458 0.00 3.47 -14.57
C PHE A 458 0.93 3.73 -13.37
N GLY A 459 0.53 3.31 -12.16
CA GLY A 459 1.29 3.47 -10.91
C GLY A 459 0.94 4.73 -10.12
N GLU A 460 0.51 5.79 -10.78
CA GLU A 460 0.09 7.04 -10.14
C GLU A 460 -1.12 7.64 -10.87
N GLY A 461 -2.05 8.23 -10.11
CA GLY A 461 -3.27 8.85 -10.67
C GLY A 461 -2.96 10.16 -11.41
N LEU A 462 -3.85 10.56 -12.32
CA LEU A 462 -3.80 11.91 -12.92
C LEU A 462 -3.93 13.00 -11.86
N VAL A 463 -4.76 12.76 -10.84
CA VAL A 463 -4.77 13.46 -9.56
C VAL A 463 -4.06 12.56 -8.54
N THR A 464 -2.94 13.03 -8.00
CA THR A 464 -2.07 12.23 -7.11
C THR A 464 -2.64 12.08 -5.69
N THR A 465 -3.77 12.73 -5.40
CA THR A 465 -4.58 12.60 -4.18
C THR A 465 -5.94 11.92 -4.46
N PRO A 466 -6.02 10.58 -4.62
CA PRO A 466 -7.21 9.92 -5.19
C PRO A 466 -8.49 9.95 -4.35
N SER A 467 -8.44 10.52 -3.15
CA SER A 467 -9.58 10.73 -2.25
C SER A 467 -9.71 12.16 -1.74
N ASP A 468 -8.99 13.09 -2.36
CA ASP A 468 -9.11 14.53 -2.12
C ASP A 468 -9.04 15.26 -3.48
N PHE A 469 -10.22 15.58 -3.99
CA PHE A 469 -10.48 16.40 -5.18
C PHE A 469 -10.98 17.80 -4.77
N GLY A 470 -10.95 18.11 -3.47
CA GLY A 470 -11.26 19.44 -2.97
C GLY A 470 -10.18 20.45 -3.33
N VAL A 471 -10.34 21.68 -2.86
CA VAL A 471 -9.42 22.80 -3.08
C VAL A 471 -8.01 22.51 -2.52
N GLN A 472 -7.90 21.59 -1.55
CA GLN A 472 -6.62 21.14 -1.00
C GLN A 472 -5.96 20.01 -1.79
N GLY A 473 -6.72 19.29 -2.62
CA GLY A 473 -6.22 18.23 -3.46
C GLY A 473 -5.25 18.73 -4.53
N GLU A 474 -4.49 17.81 -5.11
CA GLU A 474 -3.61 18.15 -6.23
C GLU A 474 -4.43 18.35 -7.52
N LEU A 475 -3.91 19.23 -8.39
CA LEU A 475 -4.52 19.43 -9.70
C LEU A 475 -4.21 18.23 -10.61
N PRO A 476 -5.12 17.88 -11.53
CA PRO A 476 -4.87 16.83 -12.49
C PRO A 476 -3.71 17.21 -13.42
N SER A 477 -2.79 16.27 -13.66
CA SER A 477 -1.71 16.45 -14.64
C SER A 477 -2.24 16.63 -16.07
N HIS A 478 -3.38 15.98 -16.37
CA HIS A 478 -4.08 16.02 -17.65
C HIS A 478 -5.59 16.27 -17.43
N PRO A 479 -6.03 17.51 -17.16
CA PRO A 479 -7.42 17.83 -16.80
C PRO A 479 -8.42 17.41 -17.89
N GLU A 480 -8.16 17.80 -19.14
CA GLU A 480 -9.04 17.50 -20.27
C GLU A 480 -9.18 16.00 -20.52
N LEU A 481 -8.09 15.24 -20.33
CA LEU A 481 -8.11 13.77 -20.43
C LEU A 481 -8.96 13.14 -19.33
N LEU A 482 -8.82 13.60 -18.08
CA LEU A 482 -9.60 13.10 -16.96
C LEU A 482 -11.10 13.35 -17.16
N ASP A 483 -11.45 14.56 -17.62
CA ASP A 483 -12.82 14.94 -17.94
C ASP A 483 -13.38 14.09 -19.09
N ASP A 484 -12.62 13.96 -20.18
CA ASP A 484 -13.06 13.19 -21.35
C ASP A 484 -13.31 11.73 -20.99
N MET A 485 -12.38 11.09 -20.27
CA MET A 485 -12.54 9.71 -19.81
C MET A 485 -13.68 9.54 -18.80
N ALA A 486 -13.90 10.53 -17.93
CA ALA A 486 -15.01 10.49 -16.97
C ALA A 486 -16.36 10.54 -17.71
N VAL A 487 -16.51 11.42 -18.70
CA VAL A 487 -17.74 11.47 -19.50
C VAL A 487 -17.91 10.20 -20.33
N GLU A 488 -16.84 9.71 -20.97
CA GLU A 488 -16.89 8.49 -21.76
C GLU A 488 -17.26 7.27 -20.91
N PHE A 489 -16.69 7.14 -19.71
CA PHE A 489 -17.02 6.08 -18.76
C PHE A 489 -18.51 6.04 -18.42
N MET A 490 -19.12 7.21 -18.21
CA MET A 490 -20.57 7.31 -17.97
C MET A 490 -21.39 6.94 -19.21
N GLN A 491 -20.97 7.39 -20.41
CA GLN A 491 -21.62 7.09 -21.69
C GLN A 491 -21.53 5.60 -22.06
N ASP A 492 -20.43 4.95 -21.69
CA ASP A 492 -20.20 3.51 -21.90
C ASP A 492 -20.95 2.62 -20.90
N GLY A 493 -21.90 3.19 -20.15
CA GLY A 493 -22.73 2.48 -19.21
C GLY A 493 -22.02 2.16 -17.90
N TRP A 494 -21.00 2.95 -17.52
CA TRP A 494 -20.22 2.77 -16.28
C TRP A 494 -19.52 1.39 -16.19
N SER A 495 -19.15 0.81 -17.33
CA SER A 495 -18.47 -0.48 -17.43
C SER A 495 -17.00 -0.35 -17.02
N VAL A 496 -16.62 -1.06 -15.96
CA VAL A 496 -15.26 -1.06 -15.43
C VAL A 496 -14.33 -1.80 -16.40
N LYS A 497 -14.79 -2.93 -16.96
CA LYS A 497 -14.00 -3.70 -17.92
C LYS A 497 -13.73 -2.92 -19.20
N ARG A 498 -14.69 -2.15 -19.73
CA ARG A 498 -14.47 -1.31 -20.92
C ARG A 498 -13.47 -0.20 -20.67
N LEU A 499 -13.54 0.47 -19.52
CA LEU A 499 -12.56 1.48 -19.12
C LEU A 499 -11.15 0.88 -19.06
N ILE A 500 -10.98 -0.23 -18.36
CA ILE A 500 -9.68 -0.90 -18.24
C ILE A 500 -9.19 -1.37 -19.61
N ARG A 501 -10.05 -2.01 -20.42
CA ARG A 501 -9.74 -2.45 -21.79
C ARG A 501 -9.19 -1.30 -22.63
N ARG A 502 -9.83 -0.13 -22.59
CA ARG A 502 -9.39 1.06 -23.31
C ARG A 502 -7.99 1.48 -22.88
N LEU A 503 -7.76 1.56 -21.57
CA LEU A 503 -6.49 2.01 -21.00
C LEU A 503 -5.32 1.06 -21.31
N VAL A 504 -5.50 -0.25 -21.16
CA VAL A 504 -4.40 -1.22 -21.40
C VAL A 504 -4.07 -1.41 -22.88
N LEU A 505 -4.95 -0.96 -23.79
CA LEU A 505 -4.71 -0.99 -25.24
C LEU A 505 -4.08 0.31 -25.78
N THR A 506 -3.89 1.33 -24.95
CA THR A 506 -3.20 2.57 -25.32
C THR A 506 -1.73 2.31 -25.68
N ALA A 507 -1.18 3.12 -26.58
CA ALA A 507 0.27 3.14 -26.82
C ALA A 507 1.02 3.53 -25.53
N THR A 508 0.44 4.43 -24.75
CA THR A 508 0.96 4.90 -23.45
C THR A 508 1.19 3.75 -22.48
N TYR A 509 0.21 2.87 -22.28
CA TYR A 509 0.33 1.72 -21.39
C TYR A 509 1.31 0.68 -21.94
N GLN A 510 1.41 0.53 -23.25
CA GLN A 510 2.27 -0.46 -23.91
C GLN A 510 3.74 -0.03 -24.02
N GLN A 511 4.12 1.16 -23.54
CA GLN A 511 5.50 1.63 -23.53
C GLN A 511 6.42 0.71 -22.70
N ALA A 512 7.69 0.65 -23.10
CA ALA A 512 8.77 0.07 -22.31
C ALA A 512 9.10 0.98 -21.11
N SER A 513 9.52 0.39 -20.00
CA SER A 513 9.86 1.09 -18.75
C SER A 513 11.31 1.61 -18.74
N ALA A 514 11.93 1.74 -19.92
CA ALA A 514 13.31 2.15 -20.14
C ALA A 514 13.54 3.60 -19.68
N ASP A 515 14.58 3.79 -18.88
CA ASP A 515 14.91 5.07 -18.28
C ASP A 515 15.92 5.85 -19.16
N ARG A 516 15.53 7.06 -19.58
CA ARG A 516 16.34 7.95 -20.42
C ARG A 516 16.73 9.20 -19.64
N ALA A 517 18.03 9.46 -19.56
CA ALA A 517 18.57 10.50 -18.69
C ALA A 517 18.06 11.90 -19.04
N GLU A 518 17.94 12.20 -20.33
CA GLU A 518 17.42 13.46 -20.86
C GLU A 518 15.95 13.69 -20.49
N CYS A 519 15.10 12.65 -20.53
CA CYS A 519 13.70 12.77 -20.16
C CYS A 519 13.51 12.88 -18.65
N ARG A 520 14.23 12.07 -17.87
CA ARG A 520 14.21 12.13 -16.41
C ARG A 520 14.67 13.49 -15.86
N ALA A 521 15.57 14.18 -16.55
CA ALA A 521 16.00 15.52 -16.14
C ALA A 521 14.86 16.57 -16.25
N ILE A 522 13.91 16.35 -17.17
CA ILE A 522 12.73 17.22 -17.37
C ILE A 522 11.56 16.77 -16.48
N ASP A 523 11.31 15.46 -16.42
CA ASP A 523 10.19 14.85 -15.70
C ASP A 523 10.68 13.66 -14.87
N PRO A 524 11.28 13.90 -13.70
CA PRO A 524 11.90 12.86 -12.87
C PRO A 524 10.89 11.89 -12.26
N THR A 525 9.66 12.35 -12.03
CA THR A 525 8.54 11.58 -11.48
C THR A 525 7.71 10.89 -12.56
N ASN A 526 8.00 11.14 -13.85
CA ASN A 526 7.28 10.57 -14.99
C ASN A 526 5.78 10.92 -15.00
N ILE A 527 5.43 12.15 -14.59
CA ILE A 527 4.05 12.66 -14.56
C ILE A 527 3.45 12.74 -15.98
N PHE A 528 4.28 12.98 -16.99
CA PHE A 528 3.86 13.05 -18.40
C PHE A 528 3.97 11.70 -19.12
N LEU A 529 4.28 10.62 -18.40
CA LEU A 529 4.23 9.24 -18.89
C LEU A 529 5.05 8.99 -20.16
N TRP A 530 6.25 9.58 -20.24
CA TRP A 530 7.19 9.37 -21.36
C TRP A 530 7.79 7.96 -21.39
N ARG A 531 7.48 7.14 -20.39
CA ARG A 531 7.71 5.69 -20.30
C ARG A 531 6.69 5.05 -19.38
N MET A 532 6.63 3.71 -19.36
CA MET A 532 5.87 3.00 -18.31
C MET A 532 6.63 3.03 -16.97
N ASN A 533 5.90 3.13 -15.86
CA ASN A 533 6.47 3.05 -14.51
C ASN A 533 6.78 1.60 -14.14
N ARG A 534 7.99 1.33 -13.65
CA ARG A 534 8.34 0.03 -13.09
C ARG A 534 7.57 -0.19 -11.80
N ARG A 535 6.88 -1.33 -11.69
CA ARG A 535 6.06 -1.67 -10.53
C ARG A 535 6.55 -2.95 -9.87
N ARG A 536 6.67 -2.91 -8.55
CA ARG A 536 6.85 -4.10 -7.72
C ARG A 536 5.51 -4.81 -7.60
N LEU A 537 5.53 -6.13 -7.53
CA LEU A 537 4.34 -6.90 -7.17
C LEU A 537 3.87 -6.51 -5.77
N ASP A 538 2.57 -6.28 -5.62
CA ASP A 538 1.95 -6.16 -4.31
C ASP A 538 1.95 -7.50 -3.58
N PHE A 539 1.58 -7.46 -2.29
CA PHE A 539 1.60 -8.63 -1.41
C PHE A 539 0.85 -9.83 -2.02
N GLU A 540 -0.34 -9.57 -2.55
CA GLU A 540 -1.22 -10.56 -3.13
C GLU A 540 -0.58 -11.21 -4.36
N ALA A 541 -0.15 -10.42 -5.35
CA ALA A 541 0.49 -10.94 -6.55
C ALA A 541 1.82 -11.64 -6.25
N SER A 542 2.61 -11.13 -5.30
CA SER A 542 3.88 -11.74 -4.89
C SER A 542 3.69 -13.11 -4.25
N ARG A 543 2.75 -13.24 -3.29
CA ARG A 543 2.49 -14.52 -2.62
C ARG A 543 1.80 -15.51 -3.57
N ASP A 544 0.84 -15.06 -4.35
CA ASP A 544 0.13 -15.93 -5.31
C ASP A 544 1.09 -16.44 -6.39
N SER A 545 2.04 -15.63 -6.86
CA SER A 545 3.06 -16.06 -7.83
C SER A 545 3.91 -17.22 -7.30
N LEU A 546 4.26 -17.23 -6.00
CA LEU A 546 4.99 -18.33 -5.38
C LEU A 546 4.20 -19.65 -5.43
N LEU A 547 2.87 -19.57 -5.26
CA LEU A 547 1.97 -20.73 -5.35
C LEU A 547 1.74 -21.17 -6.80
N VAL A 548 1.67 -20.24 -7.75
CA VAL A 548 1.55 -20.55 -9.18
C VAL A 548 2.82 -21.21 -9.72
N ALA A 549 4.00 -20.70 -9.35
CA ALA A 549 5.29 -21.25 -9.81
C ALA A 549 5.47 -22.73 -9.44
N THR A 550 4.84 -23.17 -8.35
CA THR A 550 4.87 -24.56 -7.89
C THR A 550 3.62 -25.35 -8.28
N GLY A 551 2.64 -24.77 -8.96
CA GLY A 551 1.35 -25.41 -9.25
C GLY A 551 0.57 -25.79 -8.00
N SER A 552 0.80 -25.10 -6.87
CA SER A 552 0.13 -25.35 -5.60
C SER A 552 -1.11 -24.50 -5.38
N LEU A 553 -1.32 -23.43 -6.15
CA LEU A 553 -2.43 -22.50 -5.94
C LEU A 553 -3.80 -23.21 -6.01
N ASP A 554 -4.64 -23.00 -4.99
CA ASP A 554 -6.06 -23.33 -5.04
C ASP A 554 -6.84 -22.15 -5.61
N GLU A 555 -7.32 -22.34 -6.84
CA GLU A 555 -8.07 -21.36 -7.64
C GLU A 555 -9.57 -21.27 -7.28
N THR A 556 -10.04 -21.97 -6.23
CA THR A 556 -11.45 -21.91 -5.83
C THR A 556 -11.87 -20.47 -5.47
N ILE A 557 -12.92 -19.96 -6.11
CA ILE A 557 -13.37 -18.59 -5.92
C ILE A 557 -14.40 -18.51 -4.80
N GLY A 558 -14.18 -17.56 -3.89
CA GLY A 558 -15.06 -17.23 -2.77
C GLY A 558 -14.89 -18.12 -1.55
N GLY A 559 -15.83 -18.01 -0.61
CA GLY A 559 -15.91 -18.81 0.61
C GLY A 559 -15.23 -18.18 1.83
N PRO A 560 -15.27 -18.83 2.99
CA PRO A 560 -14.71 -18.26 4.23
C PRO A 560 -13.23 -17.88 4.11
N ALA A 561 -12.81 -16.84 4.83
CA ALA A 561 -11.41 -16.46 4.91
C ALA A 561 -10.57 -17.54 5.61
N VAL A 562 -9.29 -17.65 5.23
CA VAL A 562 -8.34 -18.61 5.80
C VAL A 562 -7.13 -17.92 6.41
N ASP A 563 -6.52 -18.53 7.41
CA ASP A 563 -5.25 -18.04 7.96
C ASP A 563 -4.09 -18.38 7.01
N ILE A 564 -3.79 -17.47 6.07
CA ILE A 564 -2.65 -17.61 5.15
C ILE A 564 -1.28 -17.52 5.83
N THR A 565 -1.23 -17.18 7.12
CA THR A 565 0.01 -17.11 7.91
C THR A 565 0.28 -18.38 8.70
N ALA A 566 -0.64 -19.34 8.70
CA ALA A 566 -0.45 -20.66 9.29
C ALA A 566 0.75 -21.39 8.67
N ASN A 567 1.28 -22.39 9.39
CA ASN A 567 2.32 -23.26 8.90
C ASN A 567 1.83 -24.73 8.99
N PRO A 568 1.68 -25.46 7.88
CA PRO A 568 1.88 -25.01 6.50
C PRO A 568 0.85 -23.94 6.08
N SER A 569 1.27 -23.01 5.23
CA SER A 569 0.39 -21.96 4.71
C SER A 569 -0.63 -22.58 3.73
N PRO A 570 -1.93 -22.27 3.86
CA PRO A 570 -2.94 -22.78 2.94
C PRO A 570 -2.70 -22.25 1.51
N PRO A 571 -2.91 -23.07 0.48
CA PRO A 571 -2.65 -22.71 -0.92
C PRO A 571 -3.68 -21.74 -1.53
N ARG A 572 -4.58 -21.16 -0.73
CA ARG A 572 -5.60 -20.22 -1.20
C ARG A 572 -4.95 -18.94 -1.73
N ARG A 573 -5.60 -18.31 -2.72
CA ARG A 573 -5.28 -16.94 -3.14
C ARG A 573 -5.28 -15.98 -1.96
N THR A 574 -4.38 -15.03 -2.00
CA THR A 574 -4.10 -14.13 -0.87
C THR A 574 -5.27 -13.21 -0.54
N ILE A 575 -6.14 -12.88 -1.50
CA ILE A 575 -7.40 -12.13 -1.24
C ILE A 575 -8.34 -12.85 -0.25
N TYR A 576 -8.22 -14.17 -0.11
CA TYR A 576 -8.99 -14.98 0.85
C TYR A 576 -8.32 -15.08 2.22
N GLY A 577 -7.23 -14.37 2.46
CA GLY A 577 -6.58 -14.28 3.76
C GLY A 577 -7.47 -13.59 4.80
N HIS A 578 -7.47 -14.13 6.02
CA HIS A 578 -8.18 -13.54 7.15
C HIS A 578 -7.55 -12.21 7.58
N VAL A 579 -8.35 -11.15 7.58
CA VAL A 579 -7.94 -9.79 7.94
C VAL A 579 -8.47 -9.45 9.34
N ASP A 580 -7.63 -9.66 10.37
CA ASP A 580 -7.93 -9.13 11.71
C ASP A 580 -7.56 -7.66 11.80
N ARG A 581 -8.58 -6.81 11.96
CA ARG A 581 -8.46 -5.36 12.10
C ARG A 581 -7.52 -4.93 13.23
N GLN A 582 -7.52 -5.63 14.37
CA GLN A 582 -6.75 -5.22 15.54
C GLN A 582 -5.35 -5.85 15.56
N ASN A 583 -5.23 -7.09 15.09
CA ASN A 583 -3.99 -7.88 15.19
C ASN A 583 -3.50 -8.30 13.80
N LEU A 584 -3.35 -7.33 12.90
CA LEU A 584 -2.89 -7.61 11.55
C LEU A 584 -1.52 -8.32 11.58
N PRO A 585 -1.37 -9.50 10.97
CA PRO A 585 -0.12 -10.27 11.05
C PRO A 585 1.09 -9.46 10.56
N GLY A 586 2.26 -9.73 11.14
CA GLY A 586 3.50 -9.02 10.78
C GLY A 586 3.84 -9.14 9.29
N MET A 587 3.51 -10.28 8.67
CA MET A 587 3.66 -10.52 7.23
C MET A 587 2.92 -9.47 6.40
N PHE A 588 1.64 -9.20 6.68
CA PHE A 588 0.83 -8.24 5.93
C PHE A 588 1.43 -6.83 6.00
N ARG A 589 1.83 -6.41 7.20
CA ARG A 589 2.48 -5.10 7.42
C ARG A 589 3.84 -4.99 6.73
N THR A 590 4.60 -6.08 6.67
CA THR A 590 5.92 -6.09 6.02
C THR A 590 5.81 -5.90 4.51
N PHE A 591 4.72 -6.38 3.89
CA PHE A 591 4.46 -6.25 2.46
C PHE A 591 3.38 -5.22 2.15
N ASP A 592 3.38 -4.11 2.91
CA ASP A 592 2.62 -2.90 2.57
C ASP A 592 1.11 -3.08 2.41
N PHE A 593 0.53 -4.09 3.06
CA PHE A 593 -0.92 -4.31 3.04
C PHE A 593 -1.68 -3.11 3.62
N ALA A 594 -2.83 -2.78 3.03
CA ALA A 594 -3.66 -1.68 3.48
C ALA A 594 -4.11 -1.86 4.94
N GLY A 595 -3.93 -0.81 5.74
CA GLY A 595 -4.41 -0.80 7.13
C GLY A 595 -5.94 -0.91 7.15
N PRO A 596 -6.53 -1.97 7.72
CA PRO A 596 -7.98 -2.17 7.70
C PRO A 596 -8.75 -1.15 8.55
N ASP A 597 -8.07 -0.40 9.42
CA ASP A 597 -8.68 0.55 10.36
C ASP A 597 -9.26 1.80 9.72
N SER A 598 -8.87 2.14 8.49
CA SER A 598 -9.31 3.35 7.79
C SER A 598 -9.37 3.13 6.29
N HIS A 599 -10.12 3.98 5.60
CA HIS A 599 -10.07 4.09 4.15
C HIS A 599 -8.63 4.28 3.64
N CYS A 600 -8.20 3.45 2.68
CA CYS A 600 -6.87 3.47 2.10
C CYS A 600 -6.96 3.62 0.57
N PRO A 601 -6.78 4.84 0.01
CA PRO A 601 -6.85 5.05 -1.43
C PRO A 601 -5.59 4.67 -2.18
N VAL A 602 -4.44 4.70 -1.51
CA VAL A 602 -3.11 4.33 -2.02
C VAL A 602 -2.36 3.65 -0.88
N ARG A 603 -1.75 2.50 -1.16
CA ARG A 603 -0.87 1.82 -0.20
C ARG A 603 0.50 2.51 -0.19
N PRO A 604 1.17 2.64 0.96
CA PRO A 604 2.56 3.05 0.96
C PRO A 604 3.40 1.99 0.25
N GLU A 605 4.37 2.37 -0.58
CA GLU A 605 5.31 1.42 -1.15
C GLU A 605 6.65 1.50 -0.43
N THR A 606 7.07 0.40 0.19
CA THR A 606 8.36 0.34 0.87
C THR A 606 9.27 -0.72 0.23
N SER A 607 10.53 -0.34 0.03
CA SER A 607 11.60 -1.25 -0.42
C SER A 607 12.65 -1.33 0.69
N VAL A 608 12.43 -2.22 1.64
CA VAL A 608 13.26 -2.33 2.85
C VAL A 608 13.92 -3.71 2.97
N PRO A 609 15.16 -3.81 3.51
CA PRO A 609 15.88 -5.08 3.63
C PRO A 609 15.12 -6.19 4.37
N GLN A 610 14.21 -5.82 5.28
CA GLN A 610 13.38 -6.75 6.04
C GLN A 610 12.47 -7.60 5.14
N GLN A 611 11.97 -7.06 4.02
CA GLN A 611 11.16 -7.83 3.08
C GLN A 611 12.01 -8.91 2.39
N ALA A 612 13.21 -8.56 1.94
CA ALA A 612 14.15 -9.53 1.35
C ALA A 612 14.58 -10.60 2.37
N LEU A 613 14.91 -10.19 3.60
CA LEU A 613 15.24 -11.12 4.69
C LEU A 613 14.07 -12.04 5.03
N PHE A 614 12.83 -11.55 5.01
CA PHE A 614 11.65 -12.37 5.17
C PHE A 614 11.57 -13.44 4.08
N MET A 615 11.71 -13.06 2.81
CA MET A 615 11.66 -14.00 1.69
C MET A 615 12.75 -15.08 1.77
N LEU A 616 13.96 -14.72 2.20
CA LEU A 616 15.07 -15.66 2.35
C LEU A 616 14.89 -16.66 3.51
N ASN A 617 14.17 -16.27 4.57
CA ASN A 617 14.06 -17.07 5.80
C ASN A 617 12.66 -17.66 6.05
N SER A 618 11.68 -17.29 5.22
CA SER A 618 10.30 -17.76 5.36
C SER A 618 10.18 -19.25 5.07
N SER A 619 9.59 -19.99 6.02
CA SER A 619 9.27 -21.41 5.83
C SER A 619 8.35 -21.63 4.63
N PHE A 620 7.44 -20.69 4.36
CA PHE A 620 6.57 -20.75 3.20
C PHE A 620 7.36 -20.73 1.88
N VAL A 621 8.29 -19.78 1.74
CA VAL A 621 9.12 -19.64 0.52
C VAL A 621 10.05 -20.84 0.35
N LEU A 622 10.65 -21.31 1.46
CA LEU A 622 11.47 -22.52 1.44
C LEU A 622 10.67 -23.75 1.02
N ASN A 623 9.45 -23.92 1.53
CA ASN A 623 8.57 -25.02 1.12
C ASN A 623 8.23 -24.94 -0.39
N GLN A 624 8.05 -23.74 -0.94
CA GLN A 624 7.84 -23.57 -2.38
C GLN A 624 9.10 -23.93 -3.19
N ALA A 625 10.27 -23.49 -2.72
CA ALA A 625 11.55 -23.81 -3.36
C ALA A 625 11.85 -25.32 -3.35
N GLU A 626 11.57 -26.00 -2.23
CA GLU A 626 11.72 -27.46 -2.10
C GLU A 626 10.76 -28.20 -3.02
N LYS A 627 9.52 -27.74 -3.14
CA LYS A 627 8.54 -28.33 -4.06
C LYS A 627 9.00 -28.18 -5.51
N LEU A 628 9.42 -26.98 -5.91
CA LEU A 628 9.93 -26.71 -7.26
C LEU A 628 11.15 -27.58 -7.61
N ALA A 629 12.10 -27.71 -6.66
CA ALA A 629 13.25 -28.59 -6.84
C ALA A 629 12.85 -30.06 -6.96
N ARG A 630 11.88 -30.52 -6.15
CA ARG A 630 11.38 -31.90 -6.16
C ARG A 630 10.64 -32.25 -7.44
N ASP A 631 9.79 -31.35 -7.93
CA ASP A 631 8.97 -31.58 -9.13
C ASP A 631 9.83 -31.69 -10.41
N SER A 632 11.02 -31.10 -10.41
CA SER A 632 11.99 -31.20 -11.50
C SER A 632 12.99 -32.36 -11.36
N ALA A 633 12.91 -33.15 -10.28
CA ALA A 633 13.92 -34.16 -9.94
C ALA A 633 13.99 -35.36 -10.90
N ASN A 634 12.94 -35.57 -11.72
CA ASN A 634 12.92 -36.60 -12.76
C ASN A 634 13.76 -36.24 -13.99
N ILE A 635 14.21 -34.99 -14.14
CA ILE A 635 15.04 -34.53 -15.25
C ILE A 635 16.51 -34.80 -14.92
N ALA A 636 17.11 -35.78 -15.61
CA ALA A 636 18.47 -36.24 -15.34
C ALA A 636 19.55 -35.24 -15.81
N ASP A 637 19.34 -34.55 -16.94
CA ASP A 637 20.30 -33.56 -17.43
C ASP A 637 20.20 -32.25 -16.63
N PRO A 638 21.28 -31.81 -15.95
CA PRO A 638 21.26 -30.58 -15.16
C PRO A 638 20.84 -29.35 -15.96
N ARG A 639 21.26 -29.22 -17.24
CA ARG A 639 20.94 -28.03 -18.05
C ARG A 639 19.46 -27.98 -18.40
N GLN A 640 18.87 -29.12 -18.79
CA GLN A 640 17.42 -29.23 -18.97
C GLN A 640 16.65 -28.97 -17.67
N ARG A 641 17.12 -29.51 -16.54
CA ARG A 641 16.48 -29.29 -15.23
C ARG A 641 16.50 -27.81 -14.83
N ILE A 642 17.63 -27.12 -15.00
CA ILE A 642 17.74 -25.68 -14.77
C ILE A 642 16.78 -24.92 -15.68
N THR A 643 16.70 -25.28 -16.97
CA THR A 643 15.78 -24.65 -17.92
C THR A 643 14.33 -24.78 -17.46
N GLN A 644 13.91 -25.96 -16.98
CA GLN A 644 12.58 -26.17 -16.43
C GLN A 644 12.30 -25.27 -15.21
N LEU A 645 13.27 -25.14 -14.29
CA LEU A 645 13.14 -24.27 -13.12
C LEU A 645 12.94 -22.80 -13.51
N TYR A 646 13.69 -22.30 -14.50
CA TYR A 646 13.53 -20.94 -15.03
C TYR A 646 12.17 -20.74 -15.70
N GLN A 647 11.68 -21.73 -16.47
CA GLN A 647 10.37 -21.63 -17.10
C GLN A 647 9.23 -21.59 -16.08
N GLN A 648 9.31 -22.40 -15.03
CA GLN A 648 8.30 -22.44 -13.97
C GLN A 648 8.33 -21.19 -13.08
N ALA A 649 9.51 -20.69 -12.71
CA ALA A 649 9.64 -19.54 -11.84
C ALA A 649 9.49 -18.20 -12.57
N LEU A 650 10.10 -18.06 -13.76
CA LEU A 650 10.25 -16.78 -14.46
C LEU A 650 9.51 -16.73 -15.81
N GLY A 651 8.93 -17.84 -16.28
CA GLY A 651 8.20 -17.88 -17.55
C GLY A 651 9.09 -17.74 -18.80
N ARG A 652 10.41 -17.93 -18.67
CA ARG A 652 11.36 -17.84 -19.80
C ARG A 652 12.47 -18.89 -19.70
N ASN A 653 13.25 -19.01 -20.76
CA ASN A 653 14.49 -19.77 -20.74
C ASN A 653 15.61 -18.97 -20.06
N PRO A 654 16.57 -19.62 -19.38
CA PRO A 654 17.78 -18.96 -18.92
C PRO A 654 18.62 -18.53 -20.13
N SER A 655 19.33 -17.41 -20.00
CA SER A 655 20.43 -17.08 -20.90
C SER A 655 21.58 -18.08 -20.76
N GLU A 656 22.48 -18.14 -21.74
CA GLU A 656 23.65 -19.04 -21.68
C GLU A 656 24.57 -18.75 -20.49
N GLU A 657 24.66 -17.48 -20.07
CA GLU A 657 25.41 -17.07 -18.88
C GLU A 657 24.74 -17.61 -17.59
N GLU A 658 23.44 -17.36 -17.43
CA GLU A 658 22.64 -17.86 -16.30
C GLU A 658 22.69 -19.39 -16.21
N LEU A 659 22.54 -20.08 -17.34
CA LEU A 659 22.56 -21.54 -17.42
C LEU A 659 23.94 -22.08 -17.02
N THR A 660 25.02 -21.44 -17.46
CA THR A 660 26.39 -21.83 -17.10
C THR A 660 26.67 -21.59 -15.61
N LEU A 661 26.24 -20.46 -15.06
CA LEU A 661 26.41 -20.12 -13.65
C LEU A 661 25.61 -21.06 -12.74
N ALA A 662 24.35 -21.32 -13.09
CA ALA A 662 23.48 -22.24 -12.36
C ALA A 662 24.01 -23.67 -12.39
N ALA A 663 24.48 -24.15 -13.55
CA ALA A 663 25.08 -25.48 -13.69
C ALA A 663 26.34 -25.64 -12.82
N LYS A 664 27.20 -24.62 -12.79
CA LYS A 664 28.39 -24.58 -11.93
C LYS A 664 28.02 -24.55 -10.44
N PHE A 665 26.95 -23.84 -10.08
CA PHE A 665 26.48 -23.76 -8.70
C PHE A 665 26.03 -25.13 -8.19
N VAL A 666 25.14 -25.81 -8.93
CA VAL A 666 24.63 -27.13 -8.52
C VAL A 666 25.69 -28.22 -8.55
N SER A 667 26.71 -28.13 -9.41
CA SER A 667 27.81 -29.11 -9.48
C SER A 667 28.83 -28.98 -8.34
N ASN A 668 29.02 -27.78 -7.79
CA ASN A 668 30.02 -27.49 -6.77
C ASN A 668 29.48 -27.62 -5.34
N ALA A 669 28.18 -27.83 -5.17
CA ALA A 669 27.59 -27.97 -3.86
C ALA A 669 27.96 -29.33 -3.23
N PRO A 670 28.41 -29.35 -1.96
CA PRO A 670 28.63 -30.61 -1.25
C PRO A 670 27.34 -31.43 -1.19
N ALA A 671 27.46 -32.75 -1.32
CA ALA A 671 26.33 -33.68 -1.39
C ALA A 671 25.38 -33.62 -0.17
N ASP A 672 25.87 -33.15 0.98
CA ASP A 672 25.07 -32.81 2.16
C ASP A 672 25.32 -31.35 2.57
N PRO A 673 24.28 -30.53 2.75
CA PRO A 673 24.45 -29.16 3.22
C PRO A 673 24.86 -29.20 4.69
N LYS A 674 26.00 -28.58 5.03
CA LYS A 674 26.45 -28.47 6.42
C LYS A 674 25.43 -27.63 7.21
N PRO A 675 24.96 -28.08 8.38
CA PRO A 675 24.05 -27.28 9.20
C PRO A 675 24.71 -25.97 9.66
N ALA A 676 23.91 -24.92 9.82
CA ALA A 676 24.36 -23.60 10.29
C ALA A 676 24.85 -23.63 11.76
N THR A 677 24.52 -24.69 12.50
CA THR A 677 24.96 -24.94 13.88
C THR A 677 25.67 -26.30 13.96
N PRO A 678 26.55 -26.54 14.94
CA PRO A 678 27.18 -27.85 15.14
C PRO A 678 26.20 -28.93 15.63
N TRP A 679 24.91 -28.62 15.74
CA TRP A 679 23.88 -29.52 16.26
C TRP A 679 23.09 -30.20 15.15
N LEU A 680 22.83 -31.49 15.34
CA LEU A 680 21.96 -32.31 14.52
C LEU A 680 20.93 -32.98 15.43
N TYR A 681 19.71 -33.16 14.91
CA TYR A 681 18.59 -33.74 15.65
C TYR A 681 18.07 -34.95 14.89
N GLY A 682 17.89 -36.06 15.59
CA GLY A 682 17.44 -37.29 14.96
C GLY A 682 17.02 -38.35 15.96
N TYR A 683 16.86 -39.55 15.44
CA TYR A 683 16.57 -40.74 16.21
C TYR A 683 17.52 -41.87 15.83
N GLY A 684 17.65 -42.87 16.68
CA GLY A 684 18.64 -43.92 16.47
C GLY A 684 18.63 -45.03 17.49
N SER A 685 19.65 -45.88 17.42
CA SER A 685 19.89 -46.97 18.37
C SER A 685 21.33 -46.91 18.86
N ARG A 686 21.61 -47.67 19.93
CA ARG A 686 22.96 -47.91 20.42
C ARG A 686 23.34 -49.36 20.18
N ASP A 687 24.60 -49.57 19.87
CA ASP A 687 25.21 -50.89 19.84
C ASP A 687 25.33 -51.46 21.27
N ALA A 688 24.88 -52.69 21.45
CA ALA A 688 24.77 -53.31 22.77
C ALA A 688 26.12 -53.66 23.40
N GLU A 689 27.18 -53.84 22.60
CA GLU A 689 28.50 -54.23 23.09
C GLU A 689 29.38 -53.01 23.41
N THR A 690 29.35 -52.00 22.55
CA THR A 690 30.19 -50.80 22.63
C THR A 690 29.51 -49.62 23.31
N GLY A 691 28.17 -49.64 23.40
CA GLY A 691 27.37 -48.54 23.92
C GLY A 691 27.37 -47.27 23.04
N LYS A 692 27.97 -47.32 21.84
CA LYS A 692 27.99 -46.19 20.89
C LYS A 692 26.71 -46.14 20.06
N VAL A 693 26.41 -44.97 19.49
CA VAL A 693 25.32 -44.84 18.50
C VAL A 693 25.73 -45.50 17.20
N ASP A 694 25.10 -46.62 16.85
CA ASP A 694 25.37 -47.39 15.62
C ASP A 694 24.55 -46.89 14.42
N LYS A 695 23.35 -46.38 14.69
CA LYS A 695 22.46 -45.80 13.70
C LYS A 695 21.97 -44.45 14.17
N PHE A 696 22.21 -43.41 13.37
CA PHE A 696 21.64 -42.08 13.53
C PHE A 696 20.91 -41.69 12.25
N THR A 697 19.63 -41.38 12.37
CA THR A 697 18.79 -40.91 11.26
C THR A 697 18.28 -39.51 11.61
N PRO A 698 18.66 -38.46 10.85
CA PRO A 698 18.14 -37.12 11.07
C PRO A 698 16.61 -37.10 11.03
N TYR A 699 16.00 -36.24 11.85
CA TYR A 699 14.58 -35.98 11.72
C TYR A 699 14.26 -35.37 10.37
N SER A 700 13.15 -35.78 9.78
CA SER A 700 12.75 -35.39 8.43
C SER A 700 11.62 -34.37 8.41
N HIS A 701 10.97 -34.14 9.55
CA HIS A 701 9.80 -33.28 9.68
C HIS A 701 9.89 -32.38 10.91
N VAL A 702 9.36 -31.17 10.79
CA VAL A 702 9.10 -30.27 11.92
C VAL A 702 7.60 -30.25 12.17
N SER A 703 7.19 -30.23 13.43
CA SER A 703 5.79 -30.10 13.83
C SER A 703 5.15 -28.85 13.23
N VAL A 704 3.83 -28.87 13.11
CA VAL A 704 3.00 -27.78 12.56
C VAL A 704 3.33 -26.41 13.20
N ASP A 705 3.58 -26.38 14.51
CA ASP A 705 3.94 -25.15 15.24
C ASP A 705 5.38 -24.66 15.01
N GLY A 706 6.19 -25.38 14.22
CA GLY A 706 7.57 -25.03 13.88
C GLY A 706 8.59 -25.28 14.99
N LYS A 707 8.19 -25.86 16.13
CA LYS A 707 9.02 -25.91 17.36
C LYS A 707 9.65 -27.27 17.67
N THR A 708 9.20 -28.34 17.00
CA THR A 708 9.59 -29.71 17.35
C THR A 708 10.06 -30.46 16.11
N TRP A 709 11.27 -31.00 16.14
CA TRP A 709 11.71 -32.00 15.17
C TRP A 709 11.07 -33.35 15.48
N GLN A 710 10.62 -34.06 14.46
CA GLN A 710 9.99 -35.37 14.57
C GLN A 710 10.35 -36.27 13.38
N ALA A 711 10.23 -37.59 13.59
CA ALA A 711 10.65 -38.58 12.59
C ALA A 711 9.81 -38.55 11.30
N ASP A 712 8.55 -38.12 11.39
CA ASP A 712 7.59 -38.10 10.29
C ASP A 712 6.53 -37.02 10.51
N ALA A 713 5.69 -36.72 9.52
CA ALA A 713 4.57 -35.78 9.65
C ALA A 713 3.52 -36.29 10.65
N GLU A 714 3.26 -37.59 10.63
CA GLU A 714 2.35 -38.28 11.55
C GLU A 714 3.14 -39.11 12.58
N LEU A 715 2.77 -38.98 13.85
CA LEU A 715 3.28 -39.82 14.92
C LEU A 715 2.19 -40.79 15.40
N PRO A 716 2.54 -42.04 15.75
CA PRO A 716 3.90 -42.59 15.79
C PRO A 716 4.44 -43.03 14.43
N ASN A 717 5.71 -42.73 14.15
CA ASN A 717 6.43 -43.26 12.99
C ASN A 717 6.68 -44.78 13.15
N LYS A 718 6.66 -45.54 12.05
CA LYS A 718 6.82 -47.01 12.05
C LYS A 718 8.11 -47.52 12.69
N VAL A 719 9.18 -46.73 12.64
CA VAL A 719 10.51 -47.09 13.17
C VAL A 719 10.81 -46.30 14.43
N ALA A 720 10.61 -44.98 14.38
CA ALA A 720 10.98 -44.09 15.48
C ALA A 720 9.90 -43.98 16.57
N GLY A 721 8.69 -44.51 16.37
CA GLY A 721 7.60 -44.32 17.33
C GLY A 721 7.27 -42.85 17.53
N TRP A 722 7.19 -42.41 18.79
CA TRP A 722 6.88 -41.02 19.19
C TRP A 722 8.10 -40.09 19.22
N SER A 723 9.23 -40.51 18.65
CA SER A 723 10.51 -39.80 18.79
C SER A 723 10.42 -38.38 18.27
N SER A 724 10.70 -37.43 19.15
CA SER A 724 10.66 -36.00 18.84
C SER A 724 11.61 -35.21 19.73
N LEU A 725 12.10 -34.07 19.24
CA LEU A 725 12.95 -33.14 19.98
C LEU A 725 12.46 -31.71 19.82
N LYS A 726 12.45 -30.97 20.92
CA LYS A 726 12.24 -29.52 21.02
C LYS A 726 13.45 -28.89 21.73
N ALA A 727 13.53 -27.55 21.74
CA ALA A 727 14.65 -26.82 22.33
C ALA A 727 15.05 -27.32 23.73
N ASN A 728 14.06 -27.52 24.62
CA ASN A 728 14.30 -27.88 26.02
C ASN A 728 14.06 -29.36 26.35
N GLY A 729 13.73 -30.21 25.39
CA GLY A 729 13.28 -31.57 25.71
C GLY A 729 12.79 -32.37 24.51
N GLY A 730 11.91 -33.31 24.75
CA GLY A 730 11.35 -34.13 23.67
C GLY A 730 10.55 -35.31 24.19
N HIS A 731 10.35 -36.28 23.31
CA HIS A 731 9.86 -37.60 23.65
C HIS A 731 10.83 -38.63 23.06
N PRO A 732 11.29 -39.64 23.83
CA PRO A 732 12.00 -40.77 23.24
C PRO A 732 11.10 -41.50 22.24
N GLY A 733 11.68 -42.35 21.41
CA GLY A 733 10.93 -43.09 20.40
C GLY A 733 10.17 -44.28 20.97
N GLY A 734 10.00 -45.30 20.12
CA GLY A 734 9.61 -46.63 20.61
C GLY A 734 10.73 -47.29 21.42
N LEU A 735 10.48 -48.47 21.98
CA LEU A 735 11.44 -49.25 22.79
C LEU A 735 12.78 -49.56 22.10
N LYS A 736 12.89 -49.32 20.78
CA LYS A 736 14.10 -49.56 19.97
C LYS A 736 14.63 -48.30 19.29
N ALA A 737 14.09 -47.12 19.61
CA ALA A 737 14.49 -45.86 18.99
C ALA A 737 14.65 -44.76 20.05
N ALA A 738 15.88 -44.31 20.23
CA ALA A 738 16.21 -43.19 21.08
C ALA A 738 16.01 -41.86 20.34
N ALA A 739 15.64 -40.81 21.07
CA ALA A 739 15.78 -39.44 20.58
C ALA A 739 17.22 -38.96 20.82
N ILE A 740 17.87 -38.42 19.79
CA ILE A 740 19.31 -38.10 19.82
C ILE A 740 19.52 -36.65 19.41
N ARG A 741 20.17 -35.86 20.30
CA ARG A 741 20.86 -34.62 19.91
C ARG A 741 22.32 -34.97 19.66
N ARG A 742 22.82 -34.63 18.48
CA ARG A 742 24.19 -34.90 18.07
C ARG A 742 24.93 -33.58 17.94
N TRP A 743 26.05 -33.43 18.63
CA TRP A 743 26.95 -32.29 18.49
C TRP A 743 28.21 -32.71 17.74
N VAL A 744 28.54 -32.00 16.67
CA VAL A 744 29.74 -32.21 15.86
C VAL A 744 30.76 -31.15 16.21
N ALA A 745 31.92 -31.57 16.71
CA ALA A 745 32.96 -30.68 17.19
C ALA A 745 33.48 -29.77 16.06
N PRO A 746 33.30 -28.43 16.15
CA PRO A 746 33.74 -27.52 15.09
C PRO A 746 35.26 -27.32 15.11
N VAL A 747 35.92 -27.60 16.23
CA VAL A 747 37.36 -27.50 16.46
C VAL A 747 37.79 -28.59 17.47
N ALA A 748 39.10 -28.88 17.54
CA ALA A 748 39.65 -29.78 18.54
C ALA A 748 39.80 -29.09 19.91
N GLY A 749 39.62 -29.84 21.00
CA GLY A 749 39.78 -29.33 22.37
C GLY A 749 39.18 -30.25 23.45
N GLU A 750 39.21 -29.77 24.70
CA GLU A 750 38.51 -30.42 25.82
C GLU A 750 37.18 -29.72 26.14
N VAL A 751 36.12 -30.50 26.19
CA VAL A 751 34.75 -30.01 26.40
C VAL A 751 34.22 -30.48 27.74
N SER A 752 33.90 -29.55 28.63
CA SER A 752 33.07 -29.82 29.81
C SER A 752 31.59 -29.72 29.44
N ILE A 753 30.78 -30.62 29.97
CA ILE A 753 29.35 -30.70 29.67
C ILE A 753 28.57 -30.53 30.98
N GLU A 754 27.63 -29.60 31.00
CA GLU A 754 26.68 -29.42 32.10
C GLU A 754 25.25 -29.60 31.58
N GLY A 755 24.41 -30.29 32.36
CA GLY A 755 23.03 -30.48 31.98
C GLY A 755 22.16 -30.86 33.16
N THR A 756 20.85 -30.73 33.00
CA THR A 756 19.89 -31.21 33.99
C THR A 756 18.75 -31.90 33.27
N LEU A 757 18.62 -33.20 33.50
CA LEU A 757 17.47 -33.96 33.06
C LEU A 757 16.32 -33.66 34.02
N ARG A 758 15.10 -33.48 33.51
CA ARG A 758 13.88 -33.45 34.32
C ARG A 758 12.82 -34.35 33.69
N HIS A 759 12.28 -35.24 34.51
CA HIS A 759 11.10 -36.03 34.19
C HIS A 759 10.19 -35.96 35.42
N LYS A 760 9.04 -35.30 35.29
CA LYS A 760 8.16 -34.95 36.43
C LYS A 760 6.88 -35.80 36.49
N LYS A 761 6.70 -36.73 35.56
CA LYS A 761 5.53 -37.61 35.56
C LYS A 761 5.77 -38.75 36.55
N LYS A 762 4.78 -38.97 37.42
CA LYS A 762 4.83 -40.10 38.38
C LYS A 762 4.37 -41.39 37.70
N GLU A 763 3.48 -41.23 36.72
CA GLU A 763 3.02 -42.26 35.81
C GLU A 763 4.14 -42.64 34.82
N GLY A 764 4.26 -43.92 34.49
CA GLY A 764 5.36 -44.46 33.68
C GLY A 764 6.58 -44.88 34.52
N ASP A 765 7.66 -45.26 33.85
CA ASP A 765 8.91 -45.77 34.44
C ASP A 765 10.13 -44.87 34.21
N GLY A 766 9.91 -43.74 33.52
CA GLY A 766 10.87 -42.66 33.32
C GLY A 766 11.73 -42.85 32.08
N VAL A 767 12.69 -41.94 31.91
CA VAL A 767 13.61 -41.94 30.77
C VAL A 767 15.05 -42.18 31.19
N PHE A 768 15.81 -42.78 30.29
CA PHE A 768 17.25 -42.98 30.44
C PHE A 768 17.97 -42.04 29.49
N VAL A 769 18.94 -41.28 29.99
CA VAL A 769 19.78 -40.42 29.16
C VAL A 769 21.24 -40.81 29.26
N SER A 770 21.93 -40.72 28.14
CA SER A 770 23.33 -41.06 28.00
C SER A 770 24.06 -40.00 27.20
N ILE A 771 25.28 -39.69 27.62
CA ILE A 771 26.21 -38.88 26.86
C ILE A 771 27.31 -39.80 26.34
N ILE A 772 27.52 -39.80 25.02
CA ILE A 772 28.46 -40.68 24.33
C ILE A 772 29.45 -39.80 23.60
N GLY A 773 30.72 -39.85 24.01
CA GLY A 773 31.81 -39.15 23.34
C GLY A 773 32.50 -40.03 22.28
N PRO A 774 33.56 -39.52 21.63
CA PRO A 774 34.24 -40.21 20.54
C PRO A 774 34.84 -41.56 20.96
N ALA A 775 35.33 -41.65 22.21
CA ALA A 775 35.89 -42.85 22.79
C ALA A 775 34.83 -43.87 23.25
N GLY A 776 33.58 -43.44 23.49
CA GLY A 776 32.50 -44.28 24.04
C GLY A 776 31.60 -43.52 25.02
N PRO A 777 30.70 -44.23 25.74
CA PRO A 777 29.84 -43.63 26.77
C PRO A 777 30.66 -42.93 27.87
N VAL A 778 30.28 -41.69 28.22
CA VAL A 778 30.94 -40.88 29.25
C VAL A 778 30.03 -40.57 30.45
N GLY A 779 28.73 -40.87 30.36
CA GLY A 779 27.82 -40.80 31.49
C GLY A 779 26.42 -41.29 31.16
N ASN A 780 25.72 -41.84 32.17
CA ASN A 780 24.37 -42.40 32.07
C ASN A 780 23.54 -42.00 33.30
N TRP A 781 22.31 -41.57 33.10
CA TRP A 781 21.40 -41.14 34.17
C TRP A 781 19.97 -41.60 33.91
N LYS A 782 19.22 -41.86 34.98
CA LYS A 782 17.78 -42.15 34.93
C LYS A 782 16.99 -40.99 35.51
N GLY A 783 15.99 -40.51 34.78
CA GLY A 783 15.02 -39.53 35.25
C GLY A 783 13.64 -40.18 35.43
N HIS A 784 13.15 -40.25 36.66
CA HIS A 784 11.78 -40.68 36.96
C HIS A 784 11.29 -39.93 38.19
N ASN A 785 10.32 -39.04 38.00
CA ASN A 785 9.87 -38.10 39.03
C ASN A 785 11.05 -37.40 39.74
N SER A 786 12.09 -37.02 38.98
CA SER A 786 13.36 -36.52 39.49
C SER A 786 13.99 -35.50 38.54
N SER A 787 15.05 -34.83 38.99
CA SER A 787 15.80 -33.87 38.18
C SER A 787 17.32 -33.99 38.34
N PRO A 788 17.95 -35.12 37.95
CA PRO A 788 19.36 -35.34 38.18
C PRO A 788 20.24 -34.41 37.30
N PRO A 789 21.36 -33.90 37.83
CA PRO A 789 22.37 -33.25 37.00
C PRO A 789 23.09 -34.29 36.12
N THR A 790 23.37 -33.94 34.86
CA THR A 790 23.98 -34.81 33.85
C THR A 790 25.35 -34.27 33.44
N ASN A 791 26.20 -33.95 34.42
CA ASN A 791 27.47 -33.25 34.21
C ASN A 791 28.60 -34.22 33.85
N VAL A 792 29.46 -33.83 32.90
CA VAL A 792 30.69 -34.53 32.51
C VAL A 792 31.84 -33.53 32.55
N ALA A 793 32.88 -33.81 33.35
CA ALA A 793 33.94 -32.85 33.65
C ALA A 793 34.79 -32.48 32.42
N SER A 794 35.16 -33.46 31.58
CA SER A 794 35.92 -33.23 30.35
C SER A 794 35.75 -34.38 29.36
N VAL A 795 35.59 -34.04 28.08
CA VAL A 795 35.59 -34.95 26.92
C VAL A 795 36.53 -34.37 25.88
N ALA A 796 37.60 -35.09 25.53
CA ALA A 796 38.52 -34.70 24.47
C ALA A 796 37.91 -34.99 23.09
N VAL A 797 37.94 -34.00 22.19
CA VAL A 797 37.40 -34.10 20.81
C VAL A 797 38.39 -33.54 19.79
N LYS A 798 38.39 -34.10 18.59
CA LYS A 798 38.99 -33.54 17.37
C LYS A 798 37.92 -32.82 16.55
N GLN A 799 38.33 -31.96 15.61
CA GLN A 799 37.39 -31.37 14.66
C GLN A 799 36.67 -32.47 13.86
N GLY A 800 35.35 -32.44 13.82
CA GLY A 800 34.50 -33.43 13.18
C GLY A 800 34.10 -34.61 14.08
N ASP A 801 34.69 -34.74 15.27
CA ASP A 801 34.27 -35.75 16.24
C ASP A 801 32.85 -35.46 16.76
N VAL A 802 32.15 -36.52 17.20
CA VAL A 802 30.76 -36.45 17.61
C VAL A 802 30.61 -36.68 19.11
N ILE A 803 29.75 -35.90 19.75
CA ILE A 803 29.17 -36.18 21.06
C ILE A 803 27.65 -36.36 20.90
N ASP A 804 27.15 -37.54 21.25
CA ASP A 804 25.73 -37.87 21.18
C ASP A 804 25.06 -37.79 22.56
N PHE A 805 23.94 -37.09 22.62
CA PHE A 805 23.06 -36.94 23.76
C PHE A 805 21.80 -37.75 23.49
N VAL A 806 21.78 -38.97 24.03
CA VAL A 806 20.79 -40.00 23.72
C VAL A 806 19.75 -40.06 24.83
N CYS A 807 18.48 -40.07 24.49
CA CYS A 807 17.35 -40.25 25.41
C CYS A 807 16.49 -41.45 24.96
N GLU A 808 16.34 -42.43 25.84
CA GLU A 808 15.63 -43.68 25.62
C GLU A 808 14.45 -43.83 26.60
N SER A 809 13.41 -44.51 26.14
CA SER A 809 12.34 -45.01 27.00
C SER A 809 12.83 -46.15 27.89
N GLY A 810 12.13 -46.38 28.99
CA GLY A 810 12.28 -47.60 29.78
C GLY A 810 11.56 -48.79 29.15
N ASP A 811 11.00 -49.65 30.00
CA ASP A 811 10.17 -50.80 29.60
C ASP A 811 8.79 -50.36 29.08
N SER A 812 8.37 -49.12 29.37
CA SER A 812 7.17 -48.47 28.83
C SER A 812 7.55 -47.27 27.96
N ILE A 813 6.68 -46.91 27.03
CA ILE A 813 6.78 -45.68 26.22
C ILE A 813 5.77 -44.60 26.67
N ALA A 814 4.96 -44.90 27.68
CA ALA A 814 3.89 -44.02 28.15
C ALA A 814 4.43 -43.03 29.19
N HIS A 815 4.09 -41.75 29.02
CA HIS A 815 4.46 -40.65 29.92
C HIS A 815 5.97 -40.29 29.95
N ASP A 816 6.68 -40.53 28.85
CA ASP A 816 8.14 -40.35 28.75
C ASP A 816 8.61 -39.00 28.20
N SER A 817 7.72 -38.01 28.15
CA SER A 817 8.14 -36.65 27.81
C SER A 817 9.20 -36.15 28.81
N PHE A 818 10.31 -35.63 28.30
CA PHE A 818 11.44 -35.18 29.12
C PHE A 818 11.82 -33.73 28.83
N GLU A 819 12.45 -33.09 29.81
CA GLU A 819 13.19 -31.84 29.64
C GLU A 819 14.68 -32.12 29.87
N TRP A 820 15.53 -31.72 28.94
CA TRP A 820 16.97 -31.89 29.07
C TRP A 820 17.68 -30.86 28.19
N THR A 821 18.26 -29.86 28.85
CA THR A 821 19.10 -28.83 28.23
C THR A 821 20.56 -29.11 28.58
N VAL A 822 21.44 -28.96 27.59
CA VAL A 822 22.86 -29.25 27.69
C VAL A 822 23.67 -28.01 27.33
N ASN A 823 24.64 -27.68 28.17
CA ASN A 823 25.67 -26.68 27.94
C ASN A 823 26.99 -27.39 27.69
N LEU A 824 27.65 -27.07 26.59
CA LEU A 824 29.03 -27.47 26.32
C LEU A 824 29.92 -26.25 26.46
N VAL A 825 31.01 -26.37 27.22
CA VAL A 825 32.02 -25.32 27.34
C VAL A 825 33.37 -25.93 26.99
N MET A 826 34.02 -25.37 25.98
CA MET A 826 35.37 -25.74 25.58
C MET A 826 36.34 -24.65 26.04
N ARG A 827 37.37 -25.06 26.78
CA ARG A 827 38.41 -24.15 27.30
C ARG A 827 39.71 -24.36 26.52
N GLY A 828 40.04 -23.40 25.66
CA GLY A 828 41.33 -23.25 24.97
C GLY A 828 41.83 -21.81 25.08
N ASP A 829 42.54 -21.29 24.07
CA ASP A 829 42.98 -19.88 24.02
C ASP A 829 41.81 -18.87 24.10
N GLN A 830 40.62 -19.30 23.66
CA GLN A 830 39.34 -18.61 23.89
C GLN A 830 38.34 -19.61 24.46
N VAL A 831 37.50 -19.15 25.40
CA VAL A 831 36.39 -19.95 25.92
C VAL A 831 35.25 -19.91 24.89
N ARG A 832 34.80 -21.10 24.46
CA ARG A 832 33.66 -21.25 23.55
C ARG A 832 32.56 -22.03 24.25
N ALA A 833 31.31 -21.65 24.03
CA ALA A 833 30.16 -22.32 24.63
C ALA A 833 29.06 -22.58 23.60
N TRP A 834 28.36 -23.69 23.77
CA TRP A 834 27.19 -24.08 22.99
C TRP A 834 26.09 -24.53 23.93
N ASN A 835 24.84 -24.22 23.60
CA ASN A 835 23.68 -24.56 24.43
C ASN A 835 22.60 -25.20 23.54
N SER A 836 22.20 -26.42 23.91
CA SER A 836 21.30 -27.23 23.08
C SER A 836 19.90 -26.62 22.88
N ALA A 837 19.51 -25.65 23.70
CA ALA A 837 18.21 -24.99 23.65
C ALA A 837 18.24 -23.65 22.89
N SER A 838 19.21 -22.78 23.17
CA SER A 838 19.37 -21.52 22.44
C SER A 838 19.85 -21.74 21.00
N ASP A 839 20.64 -22.80 20.78
CA ASP A 839 21.15 -23.16 19.46
C ASP A 839 20.16 -24.07 18.70
N PHE A 840 19.00 -24.36 19.29
CA PHE A 840 18.00 -25.24 18.67
C PHE A 840 17.41 -24.60 17.43
N ASN A 841 17.69 -25.20 16.28
CA ASN A 841 17.19 -24.72 15.00
C ASN A 841 16.33 -25.79 14.31
N THR A 842 15.17 -25.37 13.81
CA THR A 842 14.27 -26.19 13.00
C THR A 842 14.42 -25.92 11.50
N GLN A 843 15.33 -25.02 11.09
CA GLN A 843 15.68 -24.86 9.68
C GLN A 843 16.50 -26.06 9.20
N ARG A 844 15.99 -26.73 8.17
CA ARG A 844 16.67 -27.84 7.52
C ARG A 844 17.80 -27.31 6.62
N PRO A 845 18.96 -27.96 6.57
CA PRO A 845 19.93 -27.71 5.51
C PRO A 845 19.27 -28.05 4.15
N VAL A 846 19.17 -27.07 3.26
CA VAL A 846 18.54 -27.25 1.93
C VAL A 846 19.59 -27.61 0.88
N ASP A 847 19.26 -28.54 -0.02
CA ASP A 847 20.16 -28.97 -1.10
C ASP A 847 20.37 -27.87 -2.16
N ALA A 848 21.34 -28.08 -3.05
CA ALA A 848 21.72 -27.09 -4.06
C ALA A 848 20.58 -26.76 -5.04
N TRP A 849 19.73 -27.75 -5.35
CA TRP A 849 18.60 -27.56 -6.25
C TRP A 849 17.52 -26.69 -5.60
N THR A 850 17.26 -26.91 -4.31
CA THR A 850 16.37 -26.09 -3.49
C THR A 850 16.90 -24.67 -3.35
N GLN A 851 18.20 -24.50 -3.12
CA GLN A 851 18.83 -23.17 -3.06
C GLN A 851 18.70 -22.43 -4.41
N LEU A 852 18.95 -23.12 -5.53
CA LEU A 852 18.76 -22.53 -6.86
C LEU A 852 17.29 -22.12 -7.10
N SER A 853 16.34 -22.99 -6.77
CA SER A 853 14.91 -22.67 -6.82
C SER A 853 14.58 -21.45 -5.97
N GLN A 854 15.12 -21.37 -4.76
CA GLN A 854 14.91 -20.23 -3.86
C GLN A 854 15.44 -18.93 -4.49
N VAL A 855 16.65 -18.95 -5.07
CA VAL A 855 17.25 -17.79 -5.74
C VAL A 855 16.33 -17.25 -6.84
N LEU A 856 15.73 -18.12 -7.64
CA LEU A 856 14.79 -17.70 -8.69
C LEU A 856 13.53 -17.05 -8.09
N LEU A 857 12.95 -17.69 -7.06
CA LEU A 857 11.72 -17.24 -6.41
C LEU A 857 11.87 -15.95 -5.57
N VAL A 858 13.09 -15.52 -5.26
CA VAL A 858 13.37 -14.27 -4.52
C VAL A 858 14.09 -13.22 -5.37
N SER A 859 14.23 -13.47 -6.67
CA SER A 859 14.87 -12.55 -7.60
C SER A 859 14.02 -11.30 -7.84
N ASN A 860 14.66 -10.20 -8.26
CA ASN A 860 13.94 -9.00 -8.67
C ASN A 860 13.01 -9.28 -9.85
N GLU A 861 13.43 -10.10 -10.82
CA GLU A 861 12.59 -10.47 -11.96
C GLU A 861 11.30 -11.19 -11.51
N PHE A 862 11.36 -12.00 -10.46
CA PHE A 862 10.18 -12.65 -9.89
C PHE A 862 9.22 -11.64 -9.23
N HIS A 863 9.77 -10.64 -8.51
CA HIS A 863 9.00 -9.71 -7.67
C HIS A 863 8.65 -8.37 -8.33
N PHE A 864 9.04 -8.15 -9.58
CA PHE A 864 8.66 -6.97 -10.36
C PHE A 864 7.88 -7.37 -11.62
N VAL A 865 7.03 -6.46 -12.08
CA VAL A 865 6.20 -6.66 -13.27
C VAL A 865 7.03 -6.52 -14.55
N ASP A 866 7.84 -5.45 -14.62
CA ASP A 866 8.64 -5.02 -15.78
C ASP A 866 10.14 -5.25 -15.64
#